data_AF-A0A2K1NX60-F1
#
_entry.id   AF-A0A2K1NX60-F1
#
_cell.length_a   1.000
_cell.length_b   1.000
_cell.length_c   1.000
_cell.angle_alpha   90.00
_cell.angle_beta   90.00
_cell.angle_gamma   90.00
#
_symmetry.space_group_name_H-M   'P 1'
#
loop_
_entity.id
_entity.type
_entity.pdbx_description
1 polymer ?
#
loop_
_entity_poly.entity_id
_entity_poly.type
_entity_poly.pdbx_seq_one_letter_code
_entity_poly.pdbx_strand_id
1 'polypeptide(L)'
;MYFFESLLDIKGREEEFFNKEISIKGKIFYVDEAKDFYYLFVTDYSYSFLCKSESRKTPRTGSRKGEWFRFEGVLEYDSEMGSYCLNVVTIKAAVPSAWHDLSVEKRVELHAHSKMSSKLSILGMEELVDAVSSFGQKAVAITDNENVQIIPYFYEYAKRKGIKAIFGCELNVHDERRGIVKHVNVLVRNKEGLKNLYKIVSISHMNVVNKSAIISLSDLKNLRKGLLLGSSLDGFLLYSYLNKYSTNDLKEWITFFDYIELFPVDCYNDLCLEKGKIIDYSRTVYEIAKDVRKPVVMSGDVHYLREEDREYLNAMIVGTSTKSKPRKTVRSVNYFRSTSQMCDAAFEIFKKRGIAKEIVVKNPNKIAGEIEEFAPFDFKLKAPYIPSADQNLRDIVYSNAKKRYGEKLHRIIIDRIEKELKSIVDNGYAVIFLISADMVKESLEMGYPIGSRGSVGSSLVAFLLGITEVNPLPPHYFCESCGFIEFVENLNLSGFDLKEKSCPNCGAILNSDGHNIRFEVFMGYSGEKIPDIDVNFSAEIFTDIQRFLEEKFGRNYCYKAGTISTISRYNAMKMALNYFKDEDMNFAHLFWISQKIKGTKLNTGQHPSAMIIIPQEYDVHDFTPYQYSANSPEIGIVTTHYDFKALENDLLKIDVLSHDGPTFLKMLKDLTGYDYNDISMHDERVLSLFSSTKELGVDLSEIGTEIGTLGVPEVWTPFSHKMLTETRPKTFYDLCRTNSLAHGTDIWFNNAREIVLKNVADIDQIVSCRDDILITLEYFGVEPKTAFMIMEKVRKGKELTEKELKAIDDSKAPEWYLDSLKKIHYLFPKAHAVAYMIMAYKIAFYKLYYPLEFYMVYFTIRARFFDIDIIMDEELTVQAIKKLSKNEYQHNYEESNFYSTLKTAYEMRKRGFGFLRPDLYKSEAKVFKIEGEYLRIPLTKVRNIGSKNAQRILKERGETHTKVFL
;
A
#
# COMPACT_ATOMS: atom_id res chain seq x y z
N MET A 1 34.37 -18.37 33.20
CA MET A 1 33.69 -18.06 31.93
C MET A 1 33.32 -19.37 31.21
N TYR A 2 32.03 -19.58 30.92
CA TYR A 2 31.54 -20.71 30.11
C TYR A 2 31.53 -20.32 28.63
N PHE A 3 31.99 -21.20 27.75
CA PHE A 3 32.09 -20.92 26.31
C PHE A 3 31.05 -21.71 25.53
N PHE A 4 30.15 -21.00 24.86
CA PHE A 4 29.14 -21.57 23.99
C PHE A 4 29.52 -21.31 22.53
N GLU A 5 29.61 -22.39 21.76
CA GLU A 5 29.81 -22.32 20.30
C GLU A 5 28.48 -22.28 19.55
N SER A 6 27.41 -22.79 20.18
CA SER A 6 26.03 -22.74 19.73
C SER A 6 25.16 -22.07 20.79
N LEU A 7 24.25 -21.19 20.37
CA LEU A 7 23.25 -20.60 21.26
C LEU A 7 22.21 -21.63 21.69
N LEU A 8 22.04 -22.73 20.95
CA LEU A 8 21.15 -23.81 21.33
C LEU A 8 21.55 -24.47 22.65
N ASP A 9 22.85 -24.46 22.99
CA ASP A 9 23.37 -25.04 24.24
C ASP A 9 22.90 -24.27 25.50
N ILE A 10 22.38 -23.06 25.31
CA ILE A 10 21.87 -22.16 26.35
C ILE A 10 20.33 -22.24 26.46
N LYS A 11 19.62 -22.61 25.40
CA LYS A 11 18.15 -22.65 25.34
C LYS A 11 17.56 -23.51 26.47
N GLY A 12 16.73 -22.90 27.31
CA GLY A 12 16.06 -23.55 28.44
C GLY A 12 16.96 -23.79 29.65
N ARG A 13 18.20 -23.29 29.64
CA ARG A 13 19.21 -23.44 30.70
C ARG A 13 19.71 -22.10 31.20
N GLU A 14 19.07 -21.00 30.81
CA GLU A 14 19.46 -19.63 31.15
C GLU A 14 19.59 -19.44 32.68
N GLU A 15 18.67 -20.02 33.46
CA GLU A 15 18.72 -20.03 34.93
C GLU A 15 19.99 -20.67 35.51
N GLU A 16 20.51 -21.75 34.89
CA GLU A 16 21.72 -22.43 35.35
C GLU A 16 22.95 -21.53 35.30
N PHE A 17 22.93 -20.52 34.42
CA PHE A 17 24.04 -19.61 34.17
C PHE A 17 23.79 -18.19 34.70
N PHE A 18 22.70 -17.96 35.42
CA PHE A 18 22.40 -16.66 36.02
C PHE A 18 23.55 -16.17 36.92
N ASN A 19 23.94 -14.89 36.73
CA ASN A 19 25.08 -14.24 37.37
C ASN A 19 26.45 -14.93 37.11
N LYS A 20 26.57 -15.75 36.06
CA LYS A 20 27.84 -16.34 35.65
C LYS A 20 28.37 -15.64 34.39
N GLU A 21 29.69 -15.61 34.25
CA GLU A 21 30.33 -15.14 33.03
C GLU A 21 30.19 -16.19 31.92
N ILE A 22 29.67 -15.78 30.77
CA ILE A 22 29.51 -16.61 29.58
C ILE A 22 30.07 -15.91 28.33
N SER A 23 30.44 -16.72 27.34
CA SER A 23 30.85 -16.28 26.00
C SER A 23 29.92 -16.91 24.98
N ILE A 24 29.24 -16.09 24.20
CA ILE A 24 28.34 -16.52 23.13
C ILE A 24 28.82 -15.99 21.78
N LYS A 25 28.43 -16.66 20.69
CA LYS A 25 28.81 -16.29 19.34
C LYS A 25 27.56 -16.18 18.46
N GLY A 26 27.45 -15.12 17.67
CA GLY A 26 26.34 -14.98 16.73
C GLY A 26 26.38 -13.72 15.88
N LYS A 27 25.43 -13.64 14.96
CA LYS A 27 25.17 -12.54 14.05
C LYS A 27 24.24 -11.52 14.69
N ILE A 28 24.57 -10.24 14.62
CA ILE A 28 23.65 -9.16 15.02
C ILE A 28 22.62 -8.98 13.90
N PHE A 29 21.34 -9.22 14.20
CA PHE A 29 20.25 -9.04 13.22
C PHE A 29 19.37 -7.82 13.49
N TYR A 30 19.39 -7.28 14.71
CA TYR A 30 18.70 -6.05 15.09
C TYR A 30 19.43 -5.34 16.23
N VAL A 31 19.34 -4.01 16.26
CA VAL A 31 19.91 -3.15 17.29
C VAL A 31 18.81 -2.18 17.72
N ASP A 32 18.59 -2.07 19.02
CA ASP A 32 17.71 -1.08 19.63
C ASP A 32 18.56 -0.11 20.47
N GLU A 33 18.41 1.18 20.21
CA GLU A 33 19.17 2.23 20.90
C GLU A 33 18.31 2.82 22.02
N ALA A 34 18.79 2.70 23.25
CA ALA A 34 18.24 3.37 24.41
C ALA A 34 19.23 4.43 24.93
N LYS A 35 18.79 5.27 25.86
CA LYS A 35 19.52 6.47 26.30
C LYS A 35 20.98 6.20 26.72
N ASP A 36 21.22 5.12 27.47
CA ASP A 36 22.53 4.80 28.06
C ASP A 36 23.11 3.43 27.62
N PHE A 37 22.36 2.67 26.80
CA PHE A 37 22.74 1.32 26.37
C PHE A 37 22.17 0.97 25.00
N TYR A 38 22.78 -0.05 24.38
CA TYR A 38 22.28 -0.71 23.18
C TYR A 38 21.79 -2.12 23.52
N TYR A 39 20.61 -2.46 23.02
CA TYR A 39 20.16 -3.85 22.95
C TYR A 39 20.55 -4.45 21.59
N LEU A 40 21.42 -5.44 21.62
CA LEU A 40 21.89 -6.19 20.46
C LEU A 40 21.14 -7.52 20.42
N PHE A 41 20.43 -7.77 19.32
CA PHE A 41 19.72 -9.01 19.10
C PHE A 41 20.61 -9.92 18.25
N VAL A 42 21.04 -11.02 18.85
CA VAL A 42 22.07 -11.91 18.30
C VAL A 42 21.46 -13.26 17.97
N THR A 43 21.80 -13.84 16.82
CA THR A 43 21.37 -15.18 16.43
C THR A 43 22.51 -15.97 15.78
N ASP A 44 22.56 -17.26 16.02
CA ASP A 44 23.40 -18.19 15.28
C ASP A 44 22.59 -19.04 14.29
N TYR A 45 21.33 -18.64 14.05
CA TYR A 45 20.27 -19.32 13.32
C TYR A 45 19.61 -20.51 14.03
N SER A 46 20.23 -21.11 15.05
CA SER A 46 19.62 -22.18 15.83
C SER A 46 18.78 -21.61 16.99
N TYR A 47 19.30 -20.57 17.63
CA TYR A 47 18.62 -19.82 18.67
C TYR A 47 18.97 -18.33 18.56
N SER A 48 18.34 -17.50 19.39
CA SER A 48 18.67 -16.08 19.43
C SER A 48 18.65 -15.59 20.87
N PHE A 49 19.54 -14.65 21.16
CA PHE A 49 19.80 -14.18 22.51
C PHE A 49 19.92 -12.66 22.55
N LEU A 50 19.43 -12.08 23.64
CA LEU A 50 19.51 -10.65 23.88
C LEU A 50 20.85 -10.31 24.54
N CYS A 51 21.51 -9.28 24.02
CA CYS A 51 22.74 -8.73 24.59
C CYS A 51 22.52 -7.25 24.92
N LYS A 52 22.98 -6.81 26.09
CA LYS A 52 22.93 -5.41 26.55
C LYS A 52 24.34 -4.87 26.64
N SER A 53 24.62 -3.69 26.08
CA SER A 53 25.96 -3.10 26.12
C SER A 53 25.90 -1.58 26.35
N GLU A 54 26.72 -1.06 27.27
CA GLU A 54 26.81 0.38 27.56
C GLU A 54 27.31 1.17 26.34
N SER A 55 26.69 2.31 26.05
CA SER A 55 27.00 3.13 24.86
C SER A 55 28.47 3.53 24.71
N ARG A 56 29.23 3.63 25.82
CA ARG A 56 30.67 3.98 25.82
C ARG A 56 31.61 2.79 25.57
N LYS A 57 31.14 1.56 25.86
CA LYS A 57 31.89 0.30 25.72
C LYS A 57 31.52 -0.43 24.43
N THR A 58 30.32 -0.19 23.92
CA THR A 58 29.95 -0.56 22.55
C THR A 58 30.89 0.18 21.60
N PRO A 59 31.62 -0.52 20.71
CA PRO A 59 32.36 0.15 19.63
C PRO A 59 31.41 1.12 18.92
N ARG A 60 31.92 2.25 18.38
CA ARG A 60 31.18 3.33 17.66
C ARG A 60 30.41 2.87 16.40
N THR A 61 29.85 1.67 16.38
CA THR A 61 29.48 0.89 15.21
C THR A 61 27.99 0.55 15.21
N GLY A 62 27.13 1.55 15.42
CA GLY A 62 25.69 1.45 15.18
C GLY A 62 25.28 1.06 13.74
N SER A 63 26.24 0.73 12.87
CA SER A 63 26.04 0.35 11.46
C SER A 63 26.35 -1.12 11.10
N ARG A 64 26.73 -1.99 12.06
CA ARG A 64 27.20 -3.37 11.77
C ARG A 64 26.12 -4.47 11.79
N LYS A 65 24.89 -4.13 11.43
CA LYS A 65 23.82 -5.12 11.23
C LYS A 65 24.30 -6.13 10.19
N GLY A 66 24.30 -7.42 10.54
CA GLY A 66 24.69 -8.51 9.65
C GLY A 66 26.09 -9.10 9.87
N GLU A 67 26.92 -8.49 10.72
CA GLU A 67 28.24 -9.02 11.07
C GLU A 67 28.18 -10.03 12.24
N TRP A 68 29.21 -10.87 12.34
CA TRP A 68 29.35 -11.90 13.38
C TRP A 68 30.34 -11.47 14.45
N PHE A 69 29.96 -11.72 15.71
CA PHE A 69 30.78 -11.41 16.86
C PHE A 69 30.71 -12.51 17.91
N ARG A 70 31.73 -12.51 18.77
CA ARG A 70 31.74 -13.20 20.05
C ARG A 70 31.53 -12.15 21.14
N PHE A 71 30.53 -12.38 21.97
CA PHE A 71 30.12 -11.54 23.07
C PHE A 71 30.49 -12.24 24.37
N GLU A 72 31.24 -11.56 25.22
CA GLU A 72 31.66 -12.05 26.54
C GLU A 72 31.09 -11.12 27.60
N GLY A 73 30.45 -11.67 28.63
CA GLY A 73 29.76 -10.88 29.64
C GLY A 73 29.15 -11.73 30.74
N VAL A 74 28.36 -11.07 31.59
CA VAL A 74 27.62 -11.73 32.68
C VAL A 74 26.18 -11.93 32.26
N LEU A 75 25.64 -13.14 32.46
CA LEU A 75 24.24 -13.40 32.18
C LEU A 75 23.35 -12.84 33.31
N GLU A 76 22.41 -11.98 32.96
CA GLU A 76 21.51 -11.29 33.88
C GLU A 76 20.06 -11.40 33.39
N TYR A 77 19.09 -11.05 34.22
CA TYR A 77 17.68 -10.94 33.83
C TYR A 77 17.32 -9.46 33.70
N ASP A 78 16.89 -9.03 32.52
CA ASP A 78 16.44 -7.66 32.28
C ASP A 78 14.93 -7.57 32.49
N SER A 79 14.52 -6.84 33.53
CA SER A 79 13.11 -6.69 33.91
C SER A 79 12.31 -5.79 32.98
N GLU A 80 12.96 -4.91 32.21
CA GLU A 80 12.29 -4.04 31.24
C GLU A 80 11.91 -4.84 29.99
N MET A 81 12.80 -5.72 29.54
CA MET A 81 12.57 -6.64 28.43
C MET A 81 11.85 -7.93 28.84
N GLY A 82 11.79 -8.22 30.15
CA GLY A 82 11.22 -9.45 30.69
C GLY A 82 11.94 -10.71 30.20
N SER A 83 13.27 -10.66 30.04
CA SER A 83 14.03 -11.76 29.44
C SER A 83 15.48 -11.81 29.93
N TYR A 84 16.07 -13.01 29.92
CA TYR A 84 17.51 -13.17 30.15
C TYR A 84 18.31 -12.44 29.07
N CYS A 85 19.34 -11.72 29.48
CA CYS A 85 20.23 -10.99 28.58
C CYS A 85 21.69 -11.14 29.02
N LEU A 86 22.59 -11.08 28.05
CA LEU A 86 24.03 -11.01 28.31
C LEU A 86 24.42 -9.54 28.50
N ASN A 87 24.83 -9.15 29.71
CA ASN A 87 25.44 -7.84 29.95
C ASN A 87 26.89 -7.87 29.46
N VAL A 88 27.10 -7.31 28.27
CA VAL A 88 28.32 -7.48 27.47
C VAL A 88 29.45 -6.63 28.03
N VAL A 89 30.55 -7.29 28.39
CA VAL A 89 31.81 -6.66 28.79
C VAL A 89 32.76 -6.51 27.61
N THR A 90 32.82 -7.52 26.73
CA THR A 90 33.74 -7.54 25.58
C THR A 90 33.04 -8.03 24.31
N ILE A 91 33.31 -7.37 23.18
CA ILE A 91 32.87 -7.77 21.84
C ILE A 91 34.11 -8.03 20.97
N LYS A 92 34.21 -9.22 20.39
CA LYS A 92 35.30 -9.62 19.47
C LYS A 92 34.70 -10.00 18.12
N ALA A 93 35.38 -9.66 17.03
CA ALA A 93 34.99 -10.14 15.71
C ALA A 93 35.00 -11.68 15.69
N ALA A 94 34.00 -12.27 15.06
CA ALA A 94 33.92 -13.73 14.90
C ALA A 94 33.66 -14.10 13.44
N VAL A 95 34.07 -15.31 13.08
CA VAL A 95 33.77 -15.87 11.77
C VAL A 95 32.43 -16.61 11.84
N PRO A 96 31.56 -16.49 10.82
CA PRO A 96 30.34 -17.26 10.75
C PRO A 96 30.58 -18.77 10.87
N SER A 97 29.63 -19.48 11.47
CA SER A 97 29.58 -20.94 11.36
C SER A 97 29.48 -21.35 9.88
N ALA A 98 30.30 -22.31 9.45
CA ALA A 98 30.44 -22.67 8.04
C ALA A 98 29.14 -23.27 7.46
N TRP A 99 28.46 -22.51 6.61
CA TRP A 99 27.38 -23.01 5.74
C TRP A 99 27.86 -22.89 4.29
N HIS A 100 28.58 -23.91 3.81
CA HIS A 100 29.21 -23.91 2.49
C HIS A 100 28.84 -25.19 1.72
N ASP A 101 28.70 -25.06 0.40
CA ASP A 101 28.61 -26.20 -0.50
C ASP A 101 30.01 -26.65 -0.91
N LEU A 102 30.42 -27.85 -0.47
CA LEU A 102 31.74 -28.41 -0.72
C LEU A 102 31.87 -29.12 -2.08
N SER A 103 30.79 -29.26 -2.83
CA SER A 103 30.83 -29.94 -4.14
C SER A 103 31.56 -29.09 -5.18
N VAL A 104 32.40 -29.71 -6.01
CA VAL A 104 33.09 -29.01 -7.13
C VAL A 104 32.09 -28.64 -8.23
N GLU A 105 31.22 -29.58 -8.60
CA GLU A 105 30.12 -29.33 -9.54
C GLU A 105 28.86 -29.00 -8.75
N LYS A 106 28.13 -27.97 -9.18
CA LYS A 106 27.02 -27.39 -8.42
C LYS A 106 25.68 -27.82 -9.00
N ARG A 107 24.72 -28.11 -8.13
CA ARG A 107 23.33 -28.38 -8.57
C ARG A 107 22.59 -27.10 -8.95
N VAL A 108 21.40 -27.29 -9.51
CA VAL A 108 20.37 -26.26 -9.66
C VAL A 108 19.13 -26.76 -8.95
N GLU A 109 18.56 -25.96 -8.05
CA GLU A 109 17.25 -26.25 -7.46
C GLU A 109 16.14 -25.87 -8.44
N LEU A 110 15.22 -26.80 -8.68
CA LEU A 110 14.13 -26.68 -9.66
C LEU A 110 12.74 -26.63 -9.01
N HIS A 111 12.67 -26.71 -7.68
CA HIS A 111 11.41 -26.70 -6.93
C HIS A 111 11.59 -25.98 -5.59
N ALA A 112 11.13 -24.72 -5.53
CA ALA A 112 11.23 -23.90 -4.33
C ALA A 112 10.08 -22.89 -4.23
N HIS A 113 9.58 -22.72 -3.02
CA HIS A 113 8.43 -21.90 -2.67
C HIS A 113 8.89 -20.68 -1.89
N SER A 114 8.46 -19.50 -2.31
CA SER A 114 8.71 -18.24 -1.62
C SER A 114 7.64 -17.98 -0.55
N LYS A 115 7.82 -16.88 0.18
CA LYS A 115 6.78 -16.28 1.05
C LYS A 115 5.43 -16.02 0.36
N MET A 116 5.34 -16.06 -0.98
CA MET A 116 4.07 -15.96 -1.71
C MET A 116 3.30 -17.29 -1.80
N SER A 117 3.89 -18.42 -1.41
CA SER A 117 3.17 -19.67 -1.13
C SER A 117 2.46 -19.56 0.24
N SER A 118 1.21 -19.08 0.19
CA SER A 118 0.43 -18.67 1.37
C SER A 118 0.40 -19.76 2.45
N LYS A 119 0.94 -19.43 3.63
CA LYS A 119 1.02 -20.31 4.82
C LYS A 119 1.74 -21.65 4.61
N LEU A 120 2.55 -21.76 3.56
CA LEU A 120 3.37 -22.94 3.28
C LEU A 120 4.85 -22.65 3.44
N SER A 121 5.31 -21.46 3.02
CA SER A 121 6.73 -21.11 3.01
C SER A 121 7.02 -19.80 3.75
N ILE A 122 8.22 -19.73 4.33
CA ILE A 122 8.81 -18.52 4.93
C ILE A 122 10.10 -18.09 4.22
N LEU A 123 10.42 -18.70 3.06
CA LEU A 123 11.65 -18.46 2.31
C LEU A 123 11.66 -17.05 1.70
N GLY A 124 12.59 -16.21 2.17
CA GLY A 124 12.85 -14.90 1.58
C GLY A 124 13.70 -15.02 0.31
N MET A 125 13.34 -14.28 -0.75
CA MET A 125 14.04 -14.36 -2.04
C MET A 125 15.46 -13.78 -2.00
N GLU A 126 15.66 -12.68 -1.28
CA GLU A 126 16.99 -12.11 -1.10
C GLU A 126 17.92 -13.11 -0.40
N GLU A 127 17.45 -13.74 0.69
CA GLU A 127 18.22 -14.74 1.43
C GLU A 127 18.51 -16.00 0.61
N LEU A 128 17.57 -16.44 -0.23
CA LEU A 128 17.76 -17.56 -1.15
C LEU A 128 18.82 -17.23 -2.20
N VAL A 129 18.71 -16.09 -2.88
CA VAL A 129 19.66 -15.71 -3.93
C VAL A 129 21.07 -15.52 -3.35
N ASP A 130 21.18 -14.96 -2.14
CA ASP A 130 22.44 -14.88 -1.42
C ASP A 130 23.04 -16.27 -1.12
N ALA A 131 22.21 -17.24 -0.74
CA ALA A 131 22.65 -18.62 -0.51
C ALA A 131 23.07 -19.34 -1.79
N VAL A 132 22.32 -19.16 -2.88
CA VAL A 132 22.66 -19.71 -4.21
C VAL A 132 24.02 -19.18 -4.66
N SER A 133 24.22 -17.85 -4.51
CA SER A 133 25.48 -17.18 -4.82
C SER A 133 26.63 -17.69 -3.94
N SER A 134 26.43 -17.80 -2.63
CA SER A 134 27.47 -18.28 -1.70
C SER A 134 27.84 -19.75 -1.92
N PHE A 135 26.90 -20.58 -2.39
CA PHE A 135 27.15 -21.96 -2.78
C PHE A 135 27.82 -22.10 -4.15
N GLY A 136 27.94 -21.01 -4.91
CA GLY A 136 28.48 -21.01 -6.27
C GLY A 136 27.54 -21.63 -7.31
N GLN A 137 26.26 -21.81 -6.98
CA GLN A 137 25.24 -22.25 -7.93
C GLN A 137 24.94 -21.13 -8.91
N LYS A 138 24.60 -21.47 -10.17
CA LYS A 138 24.43 -20.49 -11.26
C LYS A 138 22.98 -20.13 -11.54
N ALA A 139 22.03 -20.94 -11.07
CA ALA A 139 20.61 -20.79 -11.33
C ALA A 139 19.78 -21.34 -10.16
N VAL A 140 18.55 -20.85 -10.03
CA VAL A 140 17.57 -21.37 -9.07
C VAL A 140 16.16 -21.13 -9.62
N ALA A 141 15.25 -22.07 -9.43
CA ALA A 141 13.84 -21.93 -9.78
C ALA A 141 12.98 -21.52 -8.60
N ILE A 142 11.93 -20.74 -8.87
CA ILE A 142 10.84 -20.48 -7.94
C ILE A 142 9.53 -20.94 -8.56
N THR A 143 8.81 -21.77 -7.81
CA THR A 143 7.63 -22.53 -8.23
C THR A 143 6.55 -22.40 -7.15
N ASP A 144 6.17 -21.16 -6.84
CA ASP A 144 5.18 -20.89 -5.79
C ASP A 144 3.85 -21.61 -6.05
N ASN A 145 3.17 -22.01 -4.97
CA ASN A 145 1.92 -22.74 -5.07
C ASN A 145 0.82 -21.83 -5.63
N GLU A 146 0.21 -22.26 -6.72
CA GLU A 146 -0.89 -21.66 -7.46
C GLU A 146 -0.58 -20.31 -8.12
N ASN A 147 0.52 -19.64 -7.79
CA ASN A 147 0.69 -18.21 -8.08
C ASN A 147 2.11 -17.84 -8.47
N VAL A 148 2.25 -16.70 -9.16
CA VAL A 148 3.55 -16.21 -9.68
C VAL A 148 3.99 -14.87 -9.10
N GLN A 149 3.41 -14.46 -7.97
CA GLN A 149 3.48 -13.08 -7.45
C GLN A 149 4.89 -12.58 -7.13
N ILE A 150 5.82 -13.50 -6.88
CA ILE A 150 7.19 -13.16 -6.51
C ILE A 150 8.11 -12.92 -7.73
N ILE A 151 7.73 -13.36 -8.93
CA ILE A 151 8.58 -13.31 -10.14
C ILE A 151 9.25 -11.94 -10.36
N PRO A 152 8.51 -10.80 -10.30
CA PRO A 152 9.09 -9.45 -10.49
C PRO A 152 10.28 -9.21 -9.57
N TYR A 153 10.06 -9.45 -8.28
CA TYR A 153 11.02 -9.19 -7.22
C TYR A 153 12.18 -10.19 -7.26
N PHE A 154 11.87 -11.48 -7.51
CA PHE A 154 12.87 -12.53 -7.66
C PHE A 154 13.85 -12.23 -8.79
N TYR A 155 13.35 -11.77 -9.96
CA TYR A 155 14.20 -11.37 -11.08
C TYR A 155 15.18 -10.24 -10.68
N GLU A 156 14.71 -9.21 -9.97
CA GLU A 156 15.57 -8.13 -9.51
C GLU A 156 16.69 -8.61 -8.58
N TYR A 157 16.37 -9.45 -7.59
CA TYR A 157 17.38 -10.00 -6.67
C TYR A 157 18.40 -10.86 -7.42
N ALA A 158 17.93 -11.75 -8.29
CA ALA A 158 18.77 -12.66 -9.06
C ALA A 158 19.71 -11.90 -10.01
N LYS A 159 19.19 -10.91 -10.73
CA LYS A 159 19.95 -10.05 -11.66
C LYS A 159 21.10 -9.32 -10.95
N ARG A 160 20.86 -8.77 -9.75
CA ARG A 160 21.90 -8.07 -8.95
C ARG A 160 23.08 -8.97 -8.58
N LYS A 161 22.87 -10.29 -8.50
CA LYS A 161 23.88 -11.28 -8.09
C LYS A 161 24.39 -12.12 -9.26
N GLY A 162 23.96 -11.85 -10.49
CA GLY A 162 24.33 -12.64 -11.67
C GLY A 162 23.84 -14.10 -11.60
N ILE A 163 22.74 -14.34 -10.89
CA ILE A 163 22.10 -15.65 -10.80
C ILE A 163 21.01 -15.72 -11.87
N LYS A 164 20.97 -16.82 -12.63
CA LYS A 164 19.89 -17.07 -13.58
C LYS A 164 18.60 -17.39 -12.83
N ALA A 165 17.62 -16.51 -12.95
CA ALA A 165 16.28 -16.73 -12.42
C ALA A 165 15.49 -17.70 -13.32
N ILE A 166 15.00 -18.81 -12.75
CA ILE A 166 14.07 -19.70 -13.43
C ILE A 166 12.67 -19.48 -12.85
N PHE A 167 11.73 -19.09 -13.70
CA PHE A 167 10.36 -18.82 -13.30
C PHE A 167 9.49 -20.06 -13.42
N GLY A 168 8.56 -20.23 -12.50
CA GLY A 168 7.65 -21.36 -12.49
C GLY A 168 6.47 -21.18 -11.55
N CYS A 169 5.69 -22.24 -11.41
CA CYS A 169 4.51 -22.32 -10.55
C CYS A 169 4.21 -23.79 -10.26
N GLU A 170 3.88 -24.12 -9.01
CA GLU A 170 3.29 -25.42 -8.70
C GLU A 170 1.76 -25.32 -8.81
N LEU A 171 1.16 -26.11 -9.71
CA LEU A 171 -0.26 -26.02 -10.05
C LEU A 171 -1.06 -27.17 -9.43
N ASN A 172 -2.27 -26.89 -8.96
CA ASN A 172 -3.30 -27.91 -8.72
C ASN A 172 -3.98 -28.26 -10.05
N VAL A 173 -3.75 -29.48 -10.54
CA VAL A 173 -4.26 -29.95 -11.83
C VAL A 173 -5.34 -31.01 -11.61
N HIS A 174 -6.53 -30.78 -12.17
CA HIS A 174 -7.64 -31.73 -12.15
C HIS A 174 -7.58 -32.66 -13.38
N ASP A 175 -7.36 -33.96 -13.16
CA ASP A 175 -7.54 -34.99 -14.19
C ASP A 175 -9.03 -35.35 -14.27
N GLU A 176 -9.70 -34.83 -15.29
CA GLU A 176 -11.15 -34.96 -15.47
C GLU A 176 -11.57 -36.42 -15.68
N ARG A 177 -10.67 -37.27 -16.20
CA ARG A 177 -10.96 -38.69 -16.45
C ARG A 177 -10.99 -39.50 -15.16
N ARG A 178 -10.16 -39.12 -14.19
CA ARG A 178 -10.00 -39.83 -12.92
C ARG A 178 -10.69 -39.12 -11.74
N GLY A 179 -11.12 -37.88 -11.91
CA GLY A 179 -11.80 -37.09 -10.87
C GLY A 179 -10.88 -36.73 -9.69
N ILE A 180 -9.59 -36.55 -9.96
CA ILE A 180 -8.55 -36.30 -8.94
C ILE A 180 -7.82 -34.99 -9.22
N VAL A 181 -7.37 -34.32 -8.16
CA VAL A 181 -6.54 -33.13 -8.24
C VAL A 181 -5.16 -33.46 -7.68
N LYS A 182 -4.11 -33.17 -8.46
CA LYS A 182 -2.72 -33.42 -8.07
C LYS A 182 -1.80 -32.30 -8.52
N HIS A 183 -0.64 -32.20 -7.87
CA HIS A 183 0.32 -31.15 -8.17
C HIS A 183 1.09 -31.44 -9.47
N VAL A 184 1.38 -30.39 -10.22
CA VAL A 184 2.32 -30.40 -11.35
C VAL A 184 3.22 -29.18 -11.21
N ASN A 185 4.52 -29.41 -11.20
CA ASN A 185 5.50 -28.33 -11.22
C ASN A 185 5.67 -27.83 -12.65
N VAL A 186 5.67 -26.52 -12.86
CA VAL A 186 5.80 -25.91 -14.20
C VAL A 186 6.96 -24.94 -14.19
N LEU A 187 7.91 -25.13 -15.11
CA LEU A 187 8.98 -24.17 -15.37
C LEU A 187 8.76 -23.49 -16.71
N VAL A 188 9.06 -22.20 -16.77
CA VAL A 188 8.96 -21.39 -17.98
C VAL A 188 10.24 -21.55 -18.79
N ARG A 189 10.12 -21.99 -20.04
CA ARG A 189 11.26 -22.13 -20.96
C ARG A 189 11.65 -20.82 -21.62
N ASN A 190 10.68 -19.98 -22.00
CA ASN A 190 10.90 -18.72 -22.74
C ASN A 190 9.74 -17.73 -22.54
N LYS A 191 9.83 -16.54 -23.17
CA LYS A 191 8.79 -15.49 -23.05
C LYS A 191 7.37 -15.97 -23.45
N GLU A 192 7.24 -16.83 -24.46
CA GLU A 192 5.95 -17.42 -24.83
C GLU A 192 5.40 -18.33 -23.71
N GLY A 193 6.27 -19.12 -23.09
CA GLY A 193 5.95 -19.88 -21.89
C GLY A 193 5.49 -19.01 -20.73
N LEU A 194 6.11 -17.83 -20.52
CA LEU A 194 5.71 -16.92 -19.44
C LEU A 194 4.26 -16.45 -19.64
N LYS A 195 3.94 -16.02 -20.86
CA LYS A 195 2.58 -15.61 -21.23
C LYS A 195 1.58 -16.76 -21.06
N ASN A 196 1.94 -17.98 -21.44
CA ASN A 196 1.08 -19.15 -21.24
C ASN A 196 0.92 -19.52 -19.76
N LEU A 197 1.96 -19.38 -18.95
CA LEU A 197 1.86 -19.57 -17.50
C LEU A 197 0.92 -18.53 -16.88
N TYR A 198 0.98 -17.27 -17.32
CA TYR A 198 0.04 -16.24 -16.85
C TYR A 198 -1.40 -16.55 -17.23
N LYS A 199 -1.66 -17.09 -18.42
CA LYS A 199 -2.99 -17.58 -18.81
C LYS A 199 -3.44 -18.73 -17.92
N ILE A 200 -2.57 -19.70 -17.66
CA ILE A 200 -2.85 -20.85 -16.78
C ILE A 200 -3.21 -20.39 -15.37
N VAL A 201 -2.43 -19.48 -14.78
CA VAL A 201 -2.69 -18.91 -13.45
C VAL A 201 -4.02 -18.15 -13.44
N SER A 202 -4.34 -17.41 -14.50
CA SER A 202 -5.60 -16.69 -14.59
C SER A 202 -6.79 -17.66 -14.67
N ILE A 203 -6.74 -18.65 -15.55
CA ILE A 203 -7.78 -19.69 -15.65
C ILE A 203 -7.99 -20.39 -14.30
N SER A 204 -6.90 -20.76 -13.62
CA SER A 204 -7.00 -21.44 -12.32
C SER A 204 -7.63 -20.56 -11.24
N HIS A 205 -7.30 -19.27 -11.21
CA HIS A 205 -7.83 -18.30 -10.24
C HIS A 205 -9.24 -17.82 -10.57
N MET A 206 -9.72 -18.08 -11.79
CA MET A 206 -11.12 -17.91 -12.16
C MET A 206 -11.96 -19.17 -11.88
N ASN A 207 -11.30 -20.32 -11.63
CA ASN A 207 -11.92 -21.60 -11.28
C ASN A 207 -11.51 -22.06 -9.85
N VAL A 208 -12.00 -21.32 -8.85
CA VAL A 208 -11.64 -21.55 -7.45
C VAL A 208 -12.58 -22.56 -6.79
N VAL A 209 -12.02 -23.63 -6.23
CA VAL A 209 -12.76 -24.62 -5.42
C VAL A 209 -12.18 -24.63 -4.01
N ASN A 210 -13.03 -24.43 -2.99
CA ASN A 210 -12.61 -24.38 -1.59
C ASN A 210 -11.42 -23.44 -1.34
N LYS A 211 -11.40 -22.27 -2.01
CA LYS A 211 -10.34 -21.24 -1.98
C LYS A 211 -9.01 -21.62 -2.64
N SER A 212 -8.92 -22.77 -3.29
CA SER A 212 -7.74 -23.21 -4.04
C SER A 212 -7.98 -23.00 -5.54
N ALA A 213 -6.98 -22.47 -6.25
CA ALA A 213 -7.04 -22.29 -7.69
C ALA A 213 -6.76 -23.62 -8.41
N ILE A 214 -7.60 -24.03 -9.36
CA ILE A 214 -7.50 -25.33 -10.03
C ILE A 214 -7.57 -25.17 -11.55
N ILE A 215 -6.62 -25.77 -12.26
CA ILE A 215 -6.65 -25.89 -13.72
C ILE A 215 -7.00 -27.31 -14.17
N SER A 216 -7.72 -27.44 -15.27
CA SER A 216 -8.01 -28.74 -15.88
C SER A 216 -6.76 -29.30 -16.60
N LEU A 217 -6.62 -30.62 -16.64
CA LEU A 217 -5.52 -31.25 -17.38
C LEU A 217 -5.60 -30.96 -18.88
N SER A 218 -6.81 -30.79 -19.43
CA SER A 218 -7.03 -30.41 -20.83
C SER A 218 -6.53 -28.99 -21.12
N ASP A 219 -6.85 -28.01 -20.28
CA ASP A 219 -6.37 -26.62 -20.44
C ASP A 219 -4.85 -26.52 -20.31
N LEU A 220 -4.26 -27.24 -19.33
CA LEU A 220 -2.81 -27.30 -19.17
C LEU A 220 -2.12 -27.87 -20.43
N LYS A 221 -2.71 -28.90 -21.06
CA LYS A 221 -2.20 -29.47 -22.32
C LYS A 221 -2.24 -28.46 -23.46
N ASN A 222 -3.33 -27.70 -23.56
CA ASN A 222 -3.53 -26.69 -24.61
C ASN A 222 -2.54 -25.52 -24.48
N LEU A 223 -2.18 -25.15 -23.25
CA LEU A 223 -1.27 -24.03 -22.95
C LEU A 223 0.17 -24.47 -22.66
N ARG A 224 0.54 -25.72 -22.95
CA ARG A 224 1.86 -26.29 -22.62
C ARG A 224 3.03 -25.64 -23.38
N LYS A 225 2.80 -24.99 -24.52
CA LYS A 225 3.87 -24.47 -25.37
C LYS A 225 4.77 -23.49 -24.59
N GLY A 226 6.09 -23.68 -24.67
CA GLY A 226 7.06 -22.87 -23.94
C GLY A 226 7.20 -23.23 -22.45
N LEU A 227 6.57 -24.31 -21.97
CA LEU A 227 6.65 -24.79 -20.59
C LEU A 227 7.39 -26.13 -20.51
N LEU A 228 7.95 -26.40 -19.34
CA LEU A 228 8.51 -27.69 -18.93
C LEU A 228 7.71 -28.20 -17.73
N LEU A 229 7.10 -29.38 -17.84
CA LEU A 229 6.30 -29.97 -16.77
C LEU A 229 7.12 -30.99 -15.97
N GLY A 230 7.22 -30.76 -14.66
CA GLY A 230 7.77 -31.66 -13.65
C GLY A 230 6.67 -32.39 -12.87
N SER A 231 7.00 -33.57 -12.35
CA SER A 231 6.00 -34.45 -11.73
C SER A 231 5.56 -34.05 -10.31
N SER A 232 6.26 -33.12 -9.63
CA SER A 232 6.03 -32.72 -8.23
C SER A 232 6.08 -33.88 -7.20
N LEU A 233 6.03 -33.54 -5.91
CA LEU A 233 6.09 -34.44 -4.75
C LEU A 233 4.75 -35.15 -4.51
N ASP A 234 3.65 -34.42 -4.31
CA ASP A 234 2.28 -34.98 -4.24
C ASP A 234 1.59 -34.95 -5.62
N GLY A 235 2.30 -35.46 -6.63
CA GLY A 235 1.86 -35.49 -8.02
C GLY A 235 1.17 -36.77 -8.46
N PHE A 236 0.81 -36.81 -9.74
CA PHE A 236 0.12 -37.95 -10.36
C PHE A 236 0.91 -39.28 -10.29
N LEU A 237 2.25 -39.22 -10.30
CA LEU A 237 3.10 -40.42 -10.24
C LEU A 237 3.01 -41.12 -8.88
N LEU A 238 3.21 -40.37 -7.80
CA LEU A 238 3.12 -40.91 -6.44
C LEU A 238 1.71 -41.45 -6.20
N TYR A 239 0.68 -40.69 -6.59
CA TYR A 239 -0.71 -41.14 -6.47
C TYR A 239 -0.95 -42.47 -7.22
N SER A 240 -0.50 -42.57 -8.48
CA SER A 240 -0.69 -43.78 -9.29
C SER A 240 0.04 -44.99 -8.70
N TYR A 241 1.26 -44.80 -8.19
CA TYR A 241 2.01 -45.86 -7.53
C TYR A 241 1.34 -46.31 -6.23
N LEU A 242 0.90 -45.38 -5.37
CA LEU A 242 0.25 -45.70 -4.10
C LEU A 242 -1.08 -46.44 -4.29
N ASN A 243 -1.81 -46.13 -5.36
CA ASN A 243 -3.06 -46.79 -5.73
C ASN A 243 -2.85 -48.06 -6.60
N LYS A 244 -1.60 -48.52 -6.75
CA LYS A 244 -1.25 -49.75 -7.47
C LYS A 244 -1.75 -49.78 -8.91
N TYR A 245 -1.73 -48.64 -9.60
CA TYR A 245 -2.01 -48.58 -11.03
C TYR A 245 -0.95 -49.37 -11.82
N SER A 246 -1.27 -49.73 -13.06
CA SER A 246 -0.39 -50.59 -13.84
C SER A 246 0.92 -49.89 -14.21
N THR A 247 1.97 -50.67 -14.51
CA THR A 247 3.23 -50.11 -15.03
C THR A 247 3.00 -49.29 -16.30
N ASN A 248 1.97 -49.60 -17.10
CA ASN A 248 1.61 -48.82 -18.27
C ASN A 248 1.02 -47.45 -17.91
N ASP A 249 0.21 -47.35 -16.85
CA ASP A 249 -0.29 -46.07 -16.33
C ASP A 249 0.88 -45.18 -15.84
N LEU A 250 1.84 -45.77 -15.14
CA LEU A 250 3.05 -45.05 -14.71
C LEU A 250 3.87 -44.57 -15.92
N LYS A 251 4.03 -45.42 -16.95
CA LYS A 251 4.70 -45.05 -18.20
C LYS A 251 3.98 -43.92 -18.94
N GLU A 252 2.64 -43.92 -18.95
CA GLU A 252 1.85 -42.84 -19.55
C GLU A 252 2.14 -41.51 -18.86
N TRP A 253 2.07 -41.47 -17.53
CA TRP A 253 2.39 -40.28 -16.76
C TRP A 253 3.84 -39.81 -16.93
N ILE A 254 4.81 -40.72 -16.87
CA ILE A 254 6.22 -40.40 -17.09
C ILE A 254 6.44 -39.83 -18.49
N THR A 255 5.74 -40.35 -19.51
CA THR A 255 5.81 -39.85 -20.88
C THR A 255 5.24 -38.44 -20.99
N PHE A 256 4.18 -38.15 -20.24
CA PHE A 256 3.54 -36.84 -20.19
C PHE A 256 4.46 -35.75 -19.61
N PHE A 257 5.30 -36.03 -18.62
CA PHE A 257 6.21 -35.01 -18.06
C PHE A 257 7.46 -34.80 -18.92
N ASP A 258 8.04 -33.59 -18.87
CA ASP A 258 9.31 -33.27 -19.54
C ASP A 258 10.50 -33.79 -18.72
N TYR A 259 10.36 -33.74 -17.40
CA TYR A 259 11.31 -34.29 -16.44
C TYR A 259 10.56 -34.87 -15.23
N ILE A 260 11.18 -35.84 -14.57
CA ILE A 260 10.60 -36.54 -13.42
C ILE A 260 11.31 -36.08 -12.16
N GLU A 261 10.52 -35.65 -11.17
CA GLU A 261 11.03 -35.20 -9.88
C GLU A 261 10.94 -36.34 -8.86
N LEU A 262 12.07 -36.56 -8.21
CA LEU A 262 12.17 -37.33 -6.97
C LEU A 262 12.67 -36.41 -5.86
N PHE A 263 12.49 -36.82 -4.62
CA PHE A 263 12.78 -35.99 -3.45
C PHE A 263 13.50 -36.83 -2.39
N PRO A 264 14.29 -36.21 -1.51
CA PRO A 264 14.77 -36.83 -0.28
C PRO A 264 13.64 -37.52 0.50
N VAL A 265 13.96 -38.61 1.21
CA VAL A 265 12.95 -39.42 1.92
C VAL A 265 12.18 -38.60 2.97
N ASP A 266 12.87 -37.69 3.64
CA ASP A 266 12.34 -36.82 4.68
C ASP A 266 11.43 -35.70 4.16
N CYS A 267 11.41 -35.42 2.85
CA CYS A 267 10.41 -34.54 2.22
C CYS A 267 8.99 -35.17 2.20
N TYR A 268 8.86 -36.49 2.38
CA TYR A 268 7.57 -37.18 2.35
C TYR A 268 6.93 -37.40 3.74
N ASN A 269 7.54 -36.87 4.81
CA ASN A 269 7.14 -37.21 6.19
C ASN A 269 5.68 -36.83 6.50
N ASP A 270 5.14 -35.76 5.90
CA ASP A 270 3.75 -35.36 6.10
C ASP A 270 2.74 -36.29 5.40
N LEU A 271 3.18 -37.04 4.38
CA LEU A 271 2.37 -38.08 3.73
C LEU A 271 2.27 -39.37 4.56
N CYS A 272 2.99 -39.45 5.69
CA CYS A 272 3.00 -40.60 6.60
C CYS A 272 3.33 -41.93 5.89
N LEU A 273 4.21 -41.90 4.89
CA LEU A 273 4.66 -43.09 4.16
C LEU A 273 5.88 -43.71 4.83
N GLU A 274 5.98 -45.04 4.82
CA GLU A 274 7.17 -45.74 5.29
C GLU A 274 8.37 -45.48 4.38
N LYS A 275 9.54 -45.26 4.98
CA LYS A 275 10.81 -45.04 4.27
C LYS A 275 11.09 -46.10 3.20
N GLY A 276 10.84 -47.38 3.49
CA GLY A 276 11.02 -48.47 2.53
C GLY A 276 10.16 -48.31 1.27
N LYS A 277 8.93 -47.84 1.44
CA LYS A 277 7.98 -47.60 0.34
C LYS A 277 8.39 -46.42 -0.53
N ILE A 278 8.93 -45.36 0.06
CA ILE A 278 9.45 -44.19 -0.67
C ILE A 278 10.68 -44.59 -1.51
N ILE A 279 11.57 -45.41 -0.95
CA ILE A 279 12.74 -45.94 -1.67
C ILE A 279 12.30 -46.82 -2.84
N ASP A 280 11.32 -47.71 -2.63
CA ASP A 280 10.79 -48.58 -3.67
C ASP A 280 10.13 -47.78 -4.81
N TYR A 281 9.28 -46.81 -4.46
CA TYR A 281 8.70 -45.85 -5.40
C TYR A 281 9.78 -45.16 -6.24
N SER A 282 10.77 -44.56 -5.58
CA SER A 282 11.82 -43.77 -6.23
C SER A 282 12.65 -44.61 -7.20
N ARG A 283 12.98 -45.85 -6.82
CA ARG A 283 13.71 -46.80 -7.70
C ARG A 283 12.85 -47.26 -8.87
N THR A 284 11.58 -47.59 -8.62
CA THR A 284 10.64 -48.03 -9.66
C THR A 284 10.44 -46.95 -10.71
N VAL A 285 10.17 -45.71 -10.28
CA VAL A 285 10.00 -44.57 -11.18
C VAL A 285 11.28 -44.26 -11.94
N TYR A 286 12.44 -44.32 -11.29
CA TYR A 286 13.73 -44.08 -11.95
C TYR A 286 14.00 -45.09 -13.08
N GLU A 287 13.80 -46.39 -12.85
CA GLU A 287 14.03 -47.40 -13.90
C GLU A 287 13.05 -47.22 -15.07
N ILE A 288 11.76 -46.99 -14.79
CA ILE A 288 10.78 -46.74 -15.86
C ILE A 288 11.13 -45.47 -16.66
N ALA A 289 11.50 -44.38 -15.98
CA ALA A 289 11.87 -43.12 -16.62
C ALA A 289 13.12 -43.28 -17.50
N LYS A 290 14.08 -44.08 -17.07
CA LYS A 290 15.27 -44.42 -17.85
C LYS A 290 14.92 -45.21 -19.10
N ASP A 291 14.02 -46.18 -19.00
CA ASP A 291 13.55 -46.97 -20.16
C ASP A 291 12.91 -46.09 -21.23
N VAL A 292 12.11 -45.10 -20.83
CA VAL A 292 11.47 -44.14 -21.75
C VAL A 292 12.31 -42.89 -22.04
N ARG A 293 13.58 -42.87 -21.60
CA ARG A 293 14.57 -41.80 -21.83
C ARG A 293 14.13 -40.41 -21.32
N LYS A 294 13.43 -40.36 -20.19
CA LYS A 294 13.06 -39.12 -19.50
C LYS A 294 14.10 -38.75 -18.44
N PRO A 295 14.51 -37.47 -18.36
CA PRO A 295 15.46 -37.04 -17.33
C PRO A 295 14.81 -37.09 -15.95
N VAL A 296 15.49 -37.72 -15.00
CA VAL A 296 15.10 -37.74 -13.58
C VAL A 296 15.96 -36.72 -12.83
N VAL A 297 15.32 -35.88 -12.03
CA VAL A 297 15.97 -34.89 -11.17
C VAL A 297 15.61 -35.16 -9.71
N MET A 298 16.51 -34.78 -8.81
CA MET A 298 16.18 -34.73 -7.39
C MET A 298 16.04 -33.28 -6.93
N SER A 299 14.82 -32.88 -6.61
CA SER A 299 14.45 -31.53 -6.17
C SER A 299 14.30 -31.46 -4.64
N GLY A 300 14.33 -30.26 -4.07
CA GLY A 300 14.23 -30.04 -2.63
C GLY A 300 12.82 -29.74 -2.10
N ASP A 301 11.88 -29.35 -2.98
CA ASP A 301 10.56 -28.84 -2.58
C ASP A 301 10.69 -27.78 -1.47
N VAL A 302 11.51 -26.77 -1.72
CA VAL A 302 12.12 -25.93 -0.66
C VAL A 302 11.11 -24.91 -0.13
N HIS A 303 10.90 -24.87 1.20
CA HIS A 303 9.95 -23.96 1.86
C HIS A 303 10.60 -23.00 2.87
N TYR A 304 11.87 -23.21 3.18
CA TYR A 304 12.66 -22.42 4.12
C TYR A 304 14.16 -22.61 3.85
N LEU A 305 15.01 -21.75 4.40
CA LEU A 305 16.41 -21.70 3.95
C LEU A 305 17.28 -22.75 4.64
N ARG A 306 17.19 -22.83 5.97
CA ARG A 306 18.00 -23.75 6.80
C ARG A 306 17.12 -24.75 7.52
N GLU A 307 17.69 -25.87 7.94
CA GLU A 307 16.91 -26.91 8.63
C GLU A 307 16.24 -26.39 9.92
N GLU A 308 16.92 -25.50 10.64
CA GLU A 308 16.44 -24.84 11.85
C GLU A 308 15.20 -23.96 11.60
N ASP A 309 15.06 -23.41 10.39
CA ASP A 309 13.93 -22.56 10.01
C ASP A 309 12.58 -23.33 10.00
N ARG A 310 12.61 -24.67 10.06
CA ARG A 310 11.39 -25.49 10.20
C ARG A 310 10.61 -25.15 11.46
N GLU A 311 11.29 -24.81 12.55
CA GLU A 311 10.63 -24.37 13.80
C GLU A 311 9.83 -23.07 13.57
N TYR A 312 10.35 -22.18 12.73
CA TYR A 312 9.73 -20.89 12.44
C TYR A 312 8.52 -21.04 11.51
N LEU A 313 8.62 -21.97 10.55
CA LEU A 313 7.47 -22.39 9.74
C LEU A 313 6.37 -23.00 10.62
N ASN A 314 6.74 -23.86 11.56
CA ASN A 314 5.81 -24.43 12.53
C ASN A 314 5.16 -23.37 13.42
N ALA A 315 5.92 -22.36 13.87
CA ALA A 315 5.38 -21.23 14.61
C ALA A 315 4.34 -20.44 13.80
N MET A 316 4.57 -20.22 12.50
CA MET A 316 3.57 -19.59 11.62
C MET A 316 2.28 -20.42 11.51
N ILE A 317 2.40 -21.73 11.35
CA ILE A 317 1.26 -22.62 11.12
C ILE A 317 0.47 -22.85 12.42
N VAL A 318 1.14 -23.33 13.46
CA VAL A 318 0.54 -23.72 14.74
C VAL A 318 0.18 -22.49 15.58
N GLY A 319 0.89 -21.38 15.45
CA GLY A 319 0.54 -20.11 16.12
C GLY A 319 -0.82 -19.54 15.71
N THR A 320 -1.41 -20.02 14.61
CA THR A 320 -2.79 -19.71 14.18
C THR A 320 -3.84 -20.75 14.59
N SER A 321 -3.44 -21.79 15.32
CA SER A 321 -4.31 -22.86 15.80
C SER A 321 -5.35 -22.31 16.78
N THR A 322 -6.60 -22.77 16.64
CA THR A 322 -7.68 -22.49 17.60
C THR A 322 -8.30 -23.80 18.07
N LYS A 323 -9.03 -23.77 19.21
CA LYS A 323 -9.78 -24.95 19.69
C LYS A 323 -10.72 -25.52 18.62
N SER A 324 -11.28 -24.66 17.76
CA SER A 324 -12.19 -25.05 16.68
C SER A 324 -11.49 -25.47 15.38
N LYS A 325 -10.22 -25.09 15.17
CA LYS A 325 -9.41 -25.41 13.98
C LYS A 325 -7.98 -25.74 14.39
N PRO A 326 -7.73 -26.95 14.93
CA PRO A 326 -6.39 -27.35 15.35
C PRO A 326 -5.46 -27.46 14.13
N ARG A 327 -4.27 -26.88 14.24
CA ARG A 327 -3.18 -27.01 13.25
C ARG A 327 -2.09 -27.92 13.80
N LYS A 328 -1.42 -28.67 12.92
CA LYS A 328 -0.33 -29.59 13.25
C LYS A 328 1.00 -29.05 12.76
N THR A 329 2.09 -29.49 13.40
CA THR A 329 3.44 -29.22 12.93
C THR A 329 3.73 -29.97 11.63
N VAL A 330 4.49 -29.32 10.75
CA VAL A 330 5.07 -29.86 9.53
C VAL A 330 6.23 -30.78 9.94
N ARG A 331 6.18 -32.02 9.45
CA ARG A 331 7.21 -33.04 9.69
C ARG A 331 8.20 -33.13 8.54
N SER A 332 7.82 -32.69 7.34
CA SER A 332 8.67 -32.73 6.16
C SER A 332 9.85 -31.77 6.27
N VAL A 333 11.00 -32.22 5.76
CA VAL A 333 12.29 -31.52 5.85
C VAL A 333 12.64 -30.93 4.48
N ASN A 334 12.27 -29.67 4.30
CA ASN A 334 12.19 -28.95 3.02
C ASN A 334 13.06 -27.68 3.03
N TYR A 335 14.29 -27.77 3.53
CA TYR A 335 15.23 -26.65 3.50
C TYR A 335 16.06 -26.64 2.20
N PHE A 336 16.74 -25.53 1.95
CA PHE A 336 17.65 -25.38 0.81
C PHE A 336 18.96 -26.16 1.04
N ARG A 337 18.94 -27.46 0.72
CA ARG A 337 20.13 -28.33 0.81
C ARG A 337 21.28 -27.82 -0.06
N SER A 338 22.52 -28.04 0.33
CA SER A 338 23.68 -27.93 -0.56
C SER A 338 23.72 -29.07 -1.60
N THR A 339 24.59 -28.97 -2.61
CA THR A 339 24.80 -30.04 -3.59
C THR A 339 25.25 -31.34 -2.92
N SER A 340 26.20 -31.27 -1.98
CA SER A 340 26.68 -32.44 -1.25
C SER A 340 25.57 -33.13 -0.44
N GLN A 341 24.80 -32.38 0.34
CA GLN A 341 23.68 -32.93 1.13
C GLN A 341 22.63 -33.61 0.24
N MET A 342 22.34 -33.06 -0.95
CA MET A 342 21.39 -33.67 -1.88
C MET A 342 21.96 -34.92 -2.56
N CYS A 343 23.25 -34.95 -2.88
CA CYS A 343 23.93 -36.14 -3.35
C CYS A 343 23.89 -37.27 -2.30
N ASP A 344 24.03 -36.94 -1.01
CA ASP A 344 23.93 -37.91 0.08
C ASP A 344 22.51 -38.46 0.22
N ALA A 345 21.48 -37.60 0.14
CA ALA A 345 20.08 -38.01 0.12
C ALA A 345 19.76 -38.92 -1.09
N ALA A 346 20.26 -38.60 -2.28
CA ALA A 346 20.12 -39.45 -3.45
C ALA A 346 20.86 -40.79 -3.27
N PHE A 347 22.06 -40.77 -2.69
CA PHE A 347 22.82 -41.98 -2.39
C PHE A 347 22.09 -42.87 -1.37
N GLU A 348 21.38 -42.29 -0.41
CA GLU A 348 20.56 -43.03 0.55
C GLU A 348 19.54 -43.94 -0.15
N ILE A 349 18.87 -43.42 -1.18
CA ILE A 349 17.83 -44.13 -1.95
C ILE A 349 18.46 -45.13 -2.92
N PHE A 350 19.43 -44.72 -3.74
CA PHE A 350 19.90 -45.52 -4.88
C PHE A 350 21.14 -46.37 -4.59
N LYS A 351 21.88 -46.07 -3.51
CA LYS A 351 23.16 -46.70 -3.15
C LYS A 351 24.20 -46.70 -4.29
N LYS A 352 24.06 -45.76 -5.23
CA LYS A 352 24.91 -45.61 -6.43
C LYS A 352 25.29 -44.14 -6.64
N ARG A 353 26.57 -43.81 -6.48
CA ARG A 353 27.08 -42.43 -6.65
C ARG A 353 26.88 -41.87 -8.06
N GLY A 354 26.95 -42.73 -9.08
CA GLY A 354 26.69 -42.33 -10.48
C GLY A 354 25.28 -41.79 -10.68
N ILE A 355 24.27 -42.48 -10.11
CA ILE A 355 22.87 -42.04 -10.15
C ILE A 355 22.70 -40.74 -9.36
N ALA A 356 23.29 -40.65 -8.16
CA ALA A 356 23.22 -39.44 -7.34
C ALA A 356 23.75 -38.21 -8.11
N LYS A 357 24.94 -38.31 -8.70
CA LYS A 357 25.52 -37.23 -9.52
C LYS A 357 24.66 -36.90 -10.75
N GLU A 358 24.08 -37.91 -11.38
CA GLU A 358 23.20 -37.74 -12.54
C GLU A 358 21.95 -36.92 -12.19
N ILE A 359 21.20 -37.34 -11.17
CA ILE A 359 19.90 -36.73 -10.84
C ILE A 359 20.02 -35.44 -10.02
N VAL A 360 21.11 -35.24 -9.28
CA VAL A 360 21.33 -34.04 -8.45
C VAL A 360 22.07 -32.95 -9.21
N VAL A 361 23.00 -33.29 -10.11
CA VAL A 361 23.85 -32.30 -10.77
C VAL A 361 23.58 -32.25 -12.27
N LYS A 362 23.77 -33.36 -12.98
CA LYS A 362 23.78 -33.35 -14.46
C LYS A 362 22.41 -33.01 -15.05
N ASN A 363 21.36 -33.71 -14.62
CA ASN A 363 20.01 -33.52 -15.17
C ASN A 363 19.40 -32.16 -14.78
N PRO A 364 19.50 -31.68 -13.53
CA PRO A 364 19.02 -30.33 -13.19
C PRO A 364 19.72 -29.22 -13.97
N ASN A 365 21.04 -29.30 -14.14
CA ASN A 365 21.77 -28.34 -14.99
C ASN A 365 21.37 -28.45 -16.47
N LYS A 366 21.06 -29.64 -16.97
CA LYS A 366 20.54 -29.82 -18.32
C LYS A 366 19.19 -29.12 -18.49
N ILE A 367 18.25 -29.34 -17.58
CA ILE A 367 16.92 -28.68 -17.59
C ILE A 367 17.09 -27.16 -17.50
N ALA A 368 17.92 -26.68 -16.58
CA ALA A 368 18.22 -25.26 -16.46
C ALA A 368 18.86 -24.67 -17.73
N GLY A 369 19.66 -25.47 -18.46
CA GLY A 369 20.27 -25.09 -19.73
C GLY A 369 19.28 -24.97 -20.90
N GLU A 370 18.13 -25.64 -20.83
CA GLU A 370 17.06 -25.53 -21.83
C GLU A 370 16.20 -24.26 -21.68
N ILE A 371 16.32 -23.56 -20.56
CA ILE A 371 15.53 -22.37 -20.23
C ILE A 371 16.27 -21.12 -20.72
N GLU A 372 15.59 -20.20 -21.39
CA GLU A 372 16.15 -18.91 -21.82
C GLU A 372 16.26 -17.94 -20.63
N GLU A 373 17.20 -16.99 -20.71
CA GLU A 373 17.29 -15.90 -19.73
C GLU A 373 16.58 -14.66 -20.28
N PHE A 374 15.51 -14.23 -19.61
CA PHE A 374 14.69 -13.09 -20.03
C PHE A 374 14.12 -12.37 -18.81
N ALA A 375 13.82 -11.08 -18.98
CA ALA A 375 13.11 -10.29 -17.99
C ALA A 375 11.59 -10.57 -18.06
N PRO A 376 10.88 -10.54 -16.90
CA PRO A 376 9.42 -10.67 -16.88
C PRO A 376 8.71 -9.43 -17.47
N PHE A 377 9.39 -8.27 -17.49
CA PHE A 377 8.89 -7.01 -18.05
C PHE A 377 9.89 -6.39 -19.01
N ASP A 378 9.41 -5.46 -19.83
CA ASP A 378 10.27 -4.66 -20.71
C ASP A 378 10.74 -3.35 -20.02
N PHE A 379 10.15 -3.02 -18.86
CA PHE A 379 10.46 -1.82 -18.06
C PHE A 379 10.32 -0.53 -18.87
N LYS A 380 9.31 -0.48 -19.73
CA LYS A 380 9.02 0.66 -20.58
C LYS A 380 7.52 0.91 -20.58
N LEU A 381 7.14 2.14 -20.23
CA LEU A 381 5.74 2.55 -20.14
C LEU A 381 5.05 2.37 -21.49
N LYS A 382 3.99 1.57 -21.50
CA LYS A 382 3.10 1.37 -22.65
C LYS A 382 1.77 2.05 -22.32
N ALA A 383 1.55 3.23 -22.91
CA ALA A 383 0.34 4.02 -22.71
C ALA A 383 -0.76 3.62 -23.72
N PRO A 384 -2.05 3.71 -23.36
CA PRO A 384 -3.13 3.48 -24.30
C PRO A 384 -3.11 4.56 -25.39
N TYR A 385 -3.43 4.18 -26.62
CA TYR A 385 -3.49 5.08 -27.76
C TYR A 385 -4.94 5.51 -28.02
N ILE A 386 -5.17 6.82 -28.13
CA ILE A 386 -6.43 7.39 -28.61
C ILE A 386 -6.13 8.16 -29.91
N PRO A 387 -6.81 7.85 -31.03
CA PRO A 387 -6.61 8.57 -32.29
C PRO A 387 -6.82 10.09 -32.11
N SER A 388 -5.88 10.89 -32.61
CA SER A 388 -5.93 12.35 -32.56
C SER A 388 -6.09 12.96 -31.15
N ALA A 389 -5.65 12.24 -30.11
CA ALA A 389 -5.74 12.69 -28.71
C ALA A 389 -5.16 14.10 -28.51
N ASP A 390 -4.00 14.37 -29.10
CA ASP A 390 -3.26 15.63 -28.91
C ASP A 390 -4.05 16.82 -29.48
N GLN A 391 -4.58 16.67 -30.69
CA GLN A 391 -5.37 17.72 -31.35
C GLN A 391 -6.72 17.91 -30.63
N ASN A 392 -7.38 16.82 -30.26
CA ASN A 392 -8.65 16.88 -29.53
C ASN A 392 -8.49 17.58 -28.17
N LEU A 393 -7.43 17.23 -27.42
CA LEU A 393 -7.07 17.89 -26.17
C LEU A 393 -6.90 19.39 -26.37
N ARG A 394 -6.14 19.80 -27.39
CA ARG A 394 -5.92 21.20 -27.71
C ARG A 394 -7.22 21.93 -28.02
N ASP A 395 -8.08 21.35 -28.85
CA ASP A 395 -9.35 21.97 -29.28
C ASP A 395 -10.31 22.17 -28.10
N ILE A 396 -10.44 21.18 -27.22
CA ILE A 396 -11.29 21.27 -26.02
C ILE A 396 -10.77 22.38 -25.08
N VAL A 397 -9.45 22.40 -24.81
CA VAL A 397 -8.82 23.38 -23.92
C VAL A 397 -9.04 24.80 -24.42
N TYR A 398 -8.80 25.06 -25.71
CA TYR A 398 -9.01 26.39 -26.29
C TYR A 398 -10.49 26.79 -26.34
N SER A 399 -11.39 25.85 -26.64
CA SER A 399 -12.82 26.08 -26.61
C SER A 399 -13.30 26.51 -25.22
N ASN A 400 -12.87 25.81 -24.17
CA ASN A 400 -13.25 26.13 -22.80
C ASN A 400 -12.59 27.43 -22.29
N ALA A 401 -11.33 27.69 -22.68
CA ALA A 401 -10.68 28.96 -22.37
C ALA A 401 -11.47 30.15 -22.94
N LYS A 402 -11.90 30.05 -24.20
CA LYS A 402 -12.68 31.11 -24.87
C LYS A 402 -14.05 31.31 -24.26
N LYS A 403 -14.73 30.23 -23.85
CA LYS A 403 -16.01 30.32 -23.13
C LYS A 403 -15.88 31.09 -21.82
N ARG A 404 -14.79 30.89 -21.07
CA ARG A 404 -14.57 31.53 -19.76
C ARG A 404 -14.02 32.96 -19.87
N TYR A 405 -13.02 33.16 -20.71
CA TYR A 405 -12.23 34.39 -20.77
C TYR A 405 -12.57 35.29 -21.97
N GLY A 406 -13.50 34.87 -22.83
CA GLY A 406 -13.88 35.54 -24.07
C GLY A 406 -13.04 35.10 -25.28
N GLU A 407 -13.50 35.48 -26.49
CA GLU A 407 -12.86 35.06 -27.75
C GLU A 407 -11.42 35.55 -27.91
N LYS A 408 -11.09 36.73 -27.35
CA LYS A 408 -9.75 37.31 -27.39
C LYS A 408 -9.02 37.02 -26.07
N LEU A 409 -8.35 35.88 -26.02
CA LEU A 409 -7.61 35.44 -24.84
C LEU A 409 -6.42 36.36 -24.52
N HIS A 410 -6.21 36.63 -23.22
CA HIS A 410 -5.05 37.36 -22.74
C HIS A 410 -3.75 36.58 -22.98
N ARG A 411 -2.64 37.30 -23.25
CA ARG A 411 -1.36 36.68 -23.62
C ARG A 411 -0.84 35.68 -22.58
N ILE A 412 -0.94 36.02 -21.29
CA ILE A 412 -0.55 35.14 -20.16
C ILE A 412 -1.27 33.78 -20.21
N ILE A 413 -2.55 33.77 -20.60
CA ILE A 413 -3.36 32.55 -20.68
C ILE A 413 -2.89 31.70 -21.86
N ILE A 414 -2.70 32.33 -23.04
CA ILE A 414 -2.19 31.64 -24.24
C ILE A 414 -0.82 31.02 -23.96
N ASP A 415 0.12 31.80 -23.41
CA ASP A 415 1.48 31.33 -23.13
C ASP A 415 1.48 30.18 -22.12
N ARG A 416 0.59 30.23 -21.12
CA ARG A 416 0.41 29.14 -20.15
C ARG A 416 -0.15 27.88 -20.81
N ILE A 417 -1.21 28.00 -21.61
CA ILE A 417 -1.81 26.87 -22.35
C ILE A 417 -0.79 26.20 -23.26
N GLU A 418 -0.06 26.97 -24.08
CA GLU A 418 0.92 26.41 -25.01
C GLU A 418 2.07 25.70 -24.31
N LYS A 419 2.58 26.28 -23.22
CA LYS A 419 3.64 25.65 -22.41
C LYS A 419 3.19 24.31 -21.84
N GLU A 420 1.99 24.27 -21.26
CA GLU A 420 1.45 23.05 -20.67
C GLU A 420 1.12 21.99 -21.73
N LEU A 421 0.40 22.36 -22.79
CA LEU A 421 0.04 21.44 -23.87
C LEU A 421 1.28 20.83 -24.52
N LYS A 422 2.31 21.63 -24.79
CA LYS A 422 3.59 21.12 -25.32
C LYS A 422 4.17 20.05 -24.40
N SER A 423 4.24 20.34 -23.10
CA SER A 423 4.78 19.38 -22.12
C SER A 423 3.93 18.11 -22.00
N ILE A 424 2.60 18.22 -22.06
CA ILE A 424 1.68 17.08 -21.94
C ILE A 424 1.78 16.18 -23.19
N VAL A 425 1.80 16.78 -24.38
CA VAL A 425 1.86 16.07 -25.67
C VAL A 425 3.23 15.46 -25.91
N ASP A 426 4.32 16.22 -25.73
CA ASP A 426 5.70 15.74 -26.00
C ASP A 426 6.06 14.53 -25.10
N ASN A 427 5.39 14.38 -23.94
CA ASN A 427 5.57 13.24 -23.02
C ASN A 427 4.47 12.17 -23.11
N GLY A 428 3.51 12.28 -24.04
CA GLY A 428 2.49 11.26 -24.28
C GLY A 428 1.39 11.15 -23.23
N TYR A 429 1.12 12.21 -22.46
CA TYR A 429 0.13 12.20 -21.38
C TYR A 429 -1.25 12.73 -21.77
N ALA A 430 -1.46 13.15 -23.02
CA ALA A 430 -2.74 13.69 -23.49
C ALA A 430 -3.91 12.73 -23.23
N VAL A 431 -3.66 11.43 -23.40
CA VAL A 431 -4.66 10.37 -23.18
C VAL A 431 -5.15 10.34 -21.73
N ILE A 432 -4.26 10.46 -20.74
CA ILE A 432 -4.64 10.43 -19.32
C ILE A 432 -5.52 11.65 -18.99
N PHE A 433 -5.16 12.83 -19.50
CA PHE A 433 -5.97 14.05 -19.31
C PHE A 433 -7.38 13.90 -19.89
N LEU A 434 -7.51 13.36 -21.11
CA LEU A 434 -8.82 13.14 -21.72
C LEU A 434 -9.66 12.12 -20.94
N ILE A 435 -9.05 11.02 -20.48
CA ILE A 435 -9.77 10.02 -19.68
C ILE A 435 -10.21 10.61 -18.34
N SER A 436 -9.36 11.39 -17.68
CA SER A 436 -9.72 12.08 -16.45
C SER A 436 -10.87 13.06 -16.67
N ALA A 437 -10.86 13.83 -17.76
CA ALA A 437 -11.96 14.73 -18.12
C ALA A 437 -13.27 13.96 -18.38
N ASP A 438 -13.19 12.82 -19.07
CA ASP A 438 -14.34 11.96 -19.33
C ASP A 438 -14.95 11.38 -18.04
N MET A 439 -14.13 10.91 -17.10
CA MET A 439 -14.62 10.44 -15.80
C MET A 439 -15.30 11.54 -14.99
N VAL A 440 -14.74 12.76 -15.01
CA VAL A 440 -15.33 13.90 -14.32
C VAL A 440 -16.68 14.27 -14.95
N LYS A 441 -16.74 14.29 -16.28
CA LYS A 441 -17.98 14.54 -17.01
C LYS A 441 -19.05 13.50 -16.65
N GLU A 442 -18.70 12.22 -16.62
CA GLU A 442 -19.61 11.14 -16.21
C GLU A 442 -20.15 11.35 -14.78
N SER A 443 -19.28 11.69 -13.83
CA SER A 443 -19.68 12.01 -12.45
C SER A 443 -20.67 13.18 -12.39
N LEU A 444 -20.40 14.25 -13.14
CA LEU A 444 -21.24 15.44 -13.18
C LEU A 444 -22.60 15.16 -13.84
N GLU A 445 -22.64 14.33 -14.90
CA GLU A 445 -23.88 13.90 -15.55
C GLU A 445 -24.75 13.03 -14.64
N MET A 446 -24.13 12.24 -13.75
CA MET A 446 -24.81 11.55 -12.64
C MET A 446 -25.24 12.50 -11.50
N GLY A 447 -24.87 13.77 -11.58
CA GLY A 447 -25.19 14.82 -10.61
C GLY A 447 -24.24 14.93 -9.43
N TYR A 448 -23.14 14.19 -9.41
CA TYR A 448 -22.17 14.19 -8.30
C TYR A 448 -21.01 15.15 -8.58
N PRO A 449 -20.70 16.08 -7.66
CA PRO A 449 -19.48 16.89 -7.77
C PRO A 449 -18.25 16.00 -7.69
N ILE A 450 -17.13 16.57 -8.12
CA ILE A 450 -15.81 16.00 -7.90
C ILE A 450 -15.05 16.84 -6.87
N GLY A 451 -14.13 16.22 -6.15
CA GLY A 451 -13.13 16.91 -5.36
C GLY A 451 -11.81 16.91 -6.11
N SER A 452 -11.20 18.09 -6.25
CA SER A 452 -9.84 18.18 -6.76
C SER A 452 -8.84 17.64 -5.73
N ARG A 453 -7.78 16.97 -6.17
CA ARG A 453 -6.74 16.45 -5.27
C ARG A 453 -5.35 16.47 -5.89
N GLY A 454 -4.36 16.59 -5.03
CA GLY A 454 -2.96 16.36 -5.39
C GLY A 454 -2.38 17.51 -6.19
N SER A 455 -1.45 17.21 -7.09
CA SER A 455 -0.73 18.24 -7.86
C SER A 455 -1.40 18.65 -9.17
N VAL A 456 -2.48 17.99 -9.59
CA VAL A 456 -3.15 18.28 -10.88
C VAL A 456 -3.71 19.71 -10.96
N GLY A 457 -4.12 20.29 -9.82
CA GLY A 457 -4.53 21.70 -9.71
C GLY A 457 -3.42 22.72 -10.02
N SER A 458 -2.20 22.27 -10.33
CA SER A 458 -1.12 23.14 -10.84
C SER A 458 -1.20 23.33 -12.37
N SER A 459 -2.10 22.63 -13.07
CA SER A 459 -2.25 22.68 -14.52
C SER A 459 -3.48 23.47 -14.94
N LEU A 460 -3.26 24.53 -15.75
CA LEU A 460 -4.34 25.29 -16.37
C LEU A 460 -5.09 24.44 -17.40
N VAL A 461 -4.39 23.53 -18.09
CA VAL A 461 -5.03 22.56 -18.99
C VAL A 461 -6.01 21.67 -18.22
N ALA A 462 -5.62 21.15 -17.04
CA ALA A 462 -6.53 20.37 -16.21
C ALA A 462 -7.74 21.16 -15.73
N PHE A 463 -7.55 22.42 -15.32
CA PHE A 463 -8.63 23.33 -14.93
C PHE A 463 -9.62 23.56 -16.08
N LEU A 464 -9.11 23.86 -17.29
CA LEU A 464 -9.94 24.11 -18.47
C LEU A 464 -10.66 22.86 -18.98
N LEU A 465 -10.17 21.66 -18.66
CA LEU A 465 -10.88 20.40 -18.92
C LEU A 465 -11.93 20.07 -17.86
N GLY A 466 -11.98 20.81 -16.74
CA GLY A 466 -12.85 20.52 -15.60
C GLY A 466 -12.32 19.42 -14.69
N ILE A 467 -11.10 18.91 -14.90
CA ILE A 467 -10.49 17.88 -14.04
C ILE A 467 -10.27 18.40 -12.62
N THR A 468 -10.07 19.71 -12.50
CA THR A 468 -9.87 20.39 -11.23
C THR A 468 -10.57 21.74 -11.19
N GLU A 469 -11.06 22.13 -10.03
CA GLU A 469 -11.63 23.46 -9.76
C GLU A 469 -10.55 24.51 -9.44
N VAL A 470 -9.30 24.10 -9.29
CA VAL A 470 -8.19 25.00 -8.91
C VAL A 470 -7.65 25.70 -10.14
N ASN A 471 -7.73 27.03 -10.19
CA ASN A 471 -7.15 27.83 -11.25
C ASN A 471 -5.70 28.25 -10.90
N PRO A 472 -4.67 27.72 -11.59
CA PRO A 472 -3.28 27.97 -11.20
C PRO A 472 -2.72 29.30 -11.70
N LEU A 473 -3.50 30.10 -12.43
CA LEU A 473 -3.07 31.43 -12.88
C LEU A 473 -2.80 32.36 -11.68
N PRO A 474 -2.01 33.44 -11.87
CA PRO A 474 -1.91 34.50 -10.87
C PRO A 474 -3.29 35.09 -10.54
N PRO A 475 -3.49 35.69 -9.35
CA PRO A 475 -4.75 36.34 -8.99
C PRO A 475 -5.18 37.36 -10.04
N HIS A 476 -6.43 37.28 -10.47
CA HIS A 476 -6.96 38.14 -11.52
C HIS A 476 -8.46 38.37 -11.39
N TYR A 477 -8.90 39.49 -11.94
CA TYR A 477 -10.30 39.75 -12.25
C TYR A 477 -10.61 39.35 -13.69
N PHE A 478 -11.83 38.86 -13.94
CA PHE A 478 -12.33 38.62 -15.29
C PHE A 478 -13.82 38.91 -15.44
N CYS A 479 -14.23 39.27 -16.65
CA CYS A 479 -15.64 39.52 -17.00
C CYS A 479 -16.11 38.51 -18.04
N GLU A 480 -17.08 37.67 -17.67
CA GLU A 480 -17.67 36.69 -18.59
C GLU A 480 -18.49 37.35 -19.71
N SER A 481 -19.04 38.54 -19.48
CA SER A 481 -19.88 39.24 -20.46
C SER A 481 -19.09 39.89 -21.60
N CYS A 482 -17.90 40.43 -21.33
CA CYS A 482 -17.13 41.18 -22.34
C CYS A 482 -15.68 40.73 -22.53
N GLY A 483 -15.20 39.73 -21.77
CA GLY A 483 -13.85 39.18 -21.87
C GLY A 483 -12.74 40.08 -21.30
N PHE A 484 -13.09 41.10 -20.51
CA PHE A 484 -12.10 41.92 -19.80
C PHE A 484 -11.34 41.08 -18.76
N ILE A 485 -10.02 41.22 -18.69
CA ILE A 485 -9.14 40.55 -17.72
C ILE A 485 -8.11 41.51 -17.16
N GLU A 486 -7.86 41.43 -15.85
CA GLU A 486 -6.84 42.22 -15.14
C GLU A 486 -6.13 41.34 -14.12
N PHE A 487 -4.82 41.12 -14.31
CA PHE A 487 -3.97 40.40 -13.35
C PHE A 487 -3.43 41.35 -12.27
N VAL A 488 -3.33 40.84 -11.05
CA VAL A 488 -2.85 41.58 -9.89
C VAL A 488 -1.36 41.30 -9.64
N GLU A 489 -0.61 42.33 -9.24
CA GLU A 489 0.85 42.20 -8.98
C GLU A 489 1.17 41.45 -7.68
N ASN A 490 0.29 41.54 -6.67
CA ASN A 490 0.50 40.84 -5.40
C ASN A 490 0.20 39.34 -5.54
N LEU A 491 1.27 38.56 -5.67
CA LEU A 491 1.24 37.12 -5.85
C LEU A 491 1.03 36.30 -4.57
N ASN A 492 1.00 36.97 -3.41
CA ASN A 492 0.74 36.37 -2.10
C ASN A 492 -0.76 36.37 -1.73
N LEU A 493 -1.64 36.64 -2.69
CA LEU A 493 -3.09 36.55 -2.53
C LEU A 493 -3.64 35.35 -3.32
N SER A 494 -4.81 34.88 -2.90
CA SER A 494 -5.72 34.13 -3.77
C SER A 494 -6.62 35.10 -4.52
N GLY A 495 -7.09 34.72 -5.71
CA GLY A 495 -8.15 35.44 -6.41
C GLY A 495 -9.38 35.65 -5.54
N PHE A 496 -9.72 34.68 -4.68
CA PHE A 496 -10.84 34.78 -3.74
C PHE A 496 -10.63 35.81 -2.63
N ASP A 497 -9.41 36.31 -2.42
CA ASP A 497 -9.12 37.40 -1.48
C ASP A 497 -9.31 38.78 -2.11
N LEU A 498 -9.51 38.84 -3.43
CA LEU A 498 -9.73 40.09 -4.14
C LEU A 498 -11.11 40.64 -3.82
N LYS A 499 -11.17 41.95 -3.56
CA LYS A 499 -12.43 42.64 -3.23
C LYS A 499 -13.30 42.78 -4.47
N GLU A 500 -14.61 42.83 -4.26
CA GLU A 500 -15.57 43.06 -5.35
C GLU A 500 -15.22 44.34 -6.14
N LYS A 501 -15.26 44.23 -7.47
CA LYS A 501 -14.88 45.30 -8.39
C LYS A 501 -15.81 45.27 -9.61
N SER A 502 -16.25 46.43 -10.09
CA SER A 502 -17.05 46.53 -11.33
C SER A 502 -16.15 46.54 -12.57
N CYS A 503 -16.65 45.96 -13.65
CA CYS A 503 -15.94 45.88 -14.93
C CYS A 503 -15.82 47.28 -15.56
N PRO A 504 -14.61 47.72 -15.92
CA PRO A 504 -14.43 49.03 -16.54
C PRO A 504 -15.02 49.12 -17.97
N ASN A 505 -15.25 47.98 -18.63
CA ASN A 505 -15.76 47.95 -20.01
C ASN A 505 -17.29 47.90 -20.09
N CYS A 506 -17.96 47.15 -19.22
CA CYS A 506 -19.42 46.93 -19.32
C CYS A 506 -20.19 47.17 -18.01
N GLY A 507 -19.51 47.50 -16.91
CA GLY A 507 -20.14 47.77 -15.61
C GLY A 507 -20.61 46.54 -14.83
N ALA A 508 -20.57 45.34 -15.40
CA ALA A 508 -20.88 44.09 -14.69
C ALA A 508 -19.93 43.85 -13.51
N ILE A 509 -20.39 43.19 -12.44
CA ILE A 509 -19.50 42.78 -11.34
C ILE A 509 -18.47 41.78 -11.90
N LEU A 510 -17.19 42.02 -11.62
CA LEU A 510 -16.10 41.15 -12.06
C LEU A 510 -16.05 39.90 -11.19
N ASN A 511 -15.82 38.76 -11.84
CA ASN A 511 -15.41 37.55 -11.15
C ASN A 511 -13.92 37.67 -10.78
N SER A 512 -13.49 36.93 -9.76
CA SER A 512 -12.10 36.88 -9.34
C SER A 512 -11.65 35.44 -9.08
N ASP A 513 -10.42 35.12 -9.48
CA ASP A 513 -9.89 33.75 -9.45
C ASP A 513 -8.34 33.76 -9.56
N GLY A 514 -7.72 32.59 -9.49
CA GLY A 514 -6.28 32.40 -9.65
C GLY A 514 -5.52 32.32 -8.34
N HIS A 515 -4.73 31.26 -8.16
CA HIS A 515 -4.03 30.96 -6.91
C HIS A 515 -2.51 30.99 -7.02
N ASN A 516 -1.96 31.44 -8.15
CA ASN A 516 -0.52 31.53 -8.42
C ASN A 516 0.23 30.21 -8.15
N ILE A 517 -0.01 29.21 -8.99
CA ILE A 517 0.57 27.86 -8.87
C ILE A 517 1.35 27.52 -10.15
N ARG A 518 2.57 27.02 -9.97
CA ARG A 518 3.50 26.72 -11.06
C ARG A 518 3.25 25.32 -11.64
N PHE A 519 3.18 25.22 -12.96
CA PHE A 519 2.95 23.94 -13.66
C PHE A 519 4.04 22.90 -13.37
N GLU A 520 5.27 23.35 -13.15
CA GLU A 520 6.43 22.50 -12.89
C GLU A 520 6.26 21.65 -11.62
N VAL A 521 5.41 22.07 -10.68
CA VAL A 521 5.06 21.30 -9.48
C VAL A 521 4.32 19.99 -9.84
N PHE A 522 3.64 19.98 -10.99
CA PHE A 522 2.96 18.81 -11.55
C PHE A 522 3.90 17.90 -12.35
N MET A 523 4.62 18.41 -13.34
CA MET A 523 5.39 17.59 -14.31
C MET A 523 6.92 17.82 -14.32
N GLY A 524 7.43 18.69 -13.46
CA GLY A 524 8.83 19.12 -13.51
C GLY A 524 9.11 20.06 -14.68
N TYR A 525 10.39 20.31 -14.95
CA TYR A 525 10.81 21.21 -16.03
C TYR A 525 11.00 20.48 -17.38
N SER A 526 11.32 19.18 -17.34
CA SER A 526 11.59 18.38 -18.54
C SER A 526 10.60 17.21 -18.74
N GLY A 527 9.49 17.18 -17.99
CA GLY A 527 8.54 16.06 -18.04
C GLY A 527 9.05 14.79 -17.35
N GLU A 528 10.15 14.88 -16.59
CA GLU A 528 10.77 13.73 -15.92
C GLU A 528 9.92 13.12 -14.80
N LYS A 529 8.80 13.75 -14.44
CA LYS A 529 7.83 13.25 -13.47
C LYS A 529 6.58 12.76 -14.19
N ILE A 530 6.29 11.47 -14.02
CA ILE A 530 5.02 10.87 -14.46
C ILE A 530 3.87 11.55 -13.69
N PRO A 531 2.89 12.13 -14.37
CA PRO A 531 1.77 12.81 -13.73
C PRO A 531 0.84 11.79 -13.06
N ASP A 532 0.46 12.07 -11.81
CA ASP A 532 -0.60 11.37 -11.08
C ASP A 532 -1.82 12.29 -11.04
N ILE A 533 -2.89 11.91 -11.76
CA ILE A 533 -4.14 12.69 -11.81
C ILE A 533 -5.09 12.10 -10.77
N ASP A 534 -5.11 12.74 -9.60
CA ASP A 534 -5.98 12.38 -8.48
C ASP A 534 -7.31 13.13 -8.58
N VAL A 535 -8.41 12.39 -8.72
CA VAL A 535 -9.77 12.94 -8.63
C VAL A 535 -10.52 12.22 -7.53
N ASN A 536 -11.12 13.01 -6.62
CA ASN A 536 -11.96 12.49 -5.55
C ASN A 536 -13.41 12.41 -6.05
N PHE A 537 -13.93 11.20 -6.17
CA PHE A 537 -15.34 10.93 -6.47
C PHE A 537 -16.13 10.66 -5.18
N SER A 538 -17.45 10.81 -5.26
CA SER A 538 -18.34 10.34 -4.19
C SER A 538 -18.19 8.82 -4.03
N ALA A 539 -18.22 8.35 -2.78
CA ALA A 539 -18.18 6.92 -2.48
C ALA A 539 -19.35 6.14 -3.11
N GLU A 540 -20.47 6.81 -3.41
CA GLU A 540 -21.69 6.22 -3.98
C GLU A 540 -21.51 5.79 -5.44
N ILE A 541 -20.91 6.65 -6.27
CA ILE A 541 -20.71 6.40 -7.72
C ILE A 541 -19.36 5.77 -8.04
N PHE A 542 -18.54 5.51 -7.02
CA PHE A 542 -17.21 4.94 -7.19
C PHE A 542 -17.21 3.68 -8.07
N THR A 543 -18.20 2.80 -7.88
CA THR A 543 -18.33 1.57 -8.67
C THR A 543 -18.81 1.85 -10.09
N ASP A 544 -19.64 2.87 -10.27
CA ASP A 544 -20.17 3.26 -11.57
C ASP A 544 -19.09 3.90 -12.45
N ILE A 545 -18.19 4.72 -11.87
CA ILE A 545 -17.01 5.24 -12.57
C ILE A 545 -16.05 4.11 -12.99
N GLN A 546 -15.89 3.07 -12.15
CA GLN A 546 -15.12 1.89 -12.53
C GLN A 546 -15.75 1.16 -13.72
N ARG A 547 -17.07 0.98 -13.72
CA ARG A 547 -17.80 0.39 -14.86
C ARG A 547 -17.71 1.24 -16.12
N PHE A 548 -17.79 2.56 -16.00
CA PHE A 548 -17.59 3.48 -17.11
C PHE A 548 -16.24 3.26 -17.80
N LEU A 549 -15.16 3.12 -17.01
CA LEU A 549 -13.84 2.80 -17.56
C LEU A 549 -13.80 1.41 -18.23
N GLU A 550 -14.44 0.41 -17.62
CA GLU A 550 -14.57 -0.93 -18.22
C GLU A 550 -15.35 -0.92 -19.53
N GLU A 551 -16.39 -0.10 -19.66
CA GLU A 551 -17.18 0.04 -20.89
C GLU A 551 -16.40 0.81 -21.96
N LYS A 552 -15.69 1.87 -21.56
CA LYS A 552 -14.89 2.71 -22.46
C LYS A 552 -13.71 1.96 -23.08
N PHE A 553 -12.98 1.19 -22.28
CA PHE A 553 -11.80 0.45 -22.74
C PHE A 553 -12.11 -1.00 -23.14
N GLY A 554 -13.23 -1.54 -22.66
CA GLY A 554 -13.56 -2.95 -22.74
C GLY A 554 -13.08 -3.72 -21.50
N ARG A 555 -13.91 -4.66 -21.02
CA ARG A 555 -13.66 -5.45 -19.81
C ARG A 555 -12.35 -6.26 -19.83
N ASN A 556 -11.78 -6.53 -20.99
CA ASN A 556 -10.51 -7.25 -21.15
C ASN A 556 -9.29 -6.32 -21.13
N TYR A 557 -9.49 -5.01 -21.05
CA TYR A 557 -8.43 -3.99 -21.08
C TYR A 557 -8.45 -3.08 -19.86
N CYS A 558 -9.35 -3.32 -18.91
CA CYS A 558 -9.47 -2.54 -17.68
C CYS A 558 -9.59 -3.49 -16.50
N TYR A 559 -8.64 -3.42 -15.57
CA TYR A 559 -8.59 -4.28 -14.39
C TYR A 559 -8.38 -3.47 -13.13
N LYS A 560 -9.00 -3.85 -12.02
CA LYS A 560 -8.66 -3.26 -10.73
C LYS A 560 -7.26 -3.71 -10.31
N ALA A 561 -6.44 -2.82 -9.76
CA ALA A 561 -5.13 -3.23 -9.29
C ALA A 561 -5.28 -4.19 -8.09
N GLY A 562 -4.60 -5.33 -8.14
CA GLY A 562 -4.55 -6.28 -7.03
C GLY A 562 -3.67 -5.78 -5.87
N THR A 563 -3.99 -6.24 -4.67
CA THR A 563 -3.11 -6.05 -3.50
C THR A 563 -2.78 -7.39 -2.87
N ILE A 564 -1.58 -7.50 -2.30
CA ILE A 564 -1.11 -8.69 -1.59
C ILE A 564 -0.99 -8.33 -0.12
N SER A 565 -1.87 -8.88 0.71
CA SER A 565 -1.77 -8.72 2.16
C SER A 565 -0.79 -9.74 2.71
N THR A 566 0.09 -9.27 3.59
CA THR A 566 1.12 -10.09 4.22
C THR A 566 1.02 -10.05 5.74
N ILE A 567 1.65 -11.01 6.41
CA ILE A 567 1.70 -11.05 7.89
C ILE A 567 2.50 -9.83 8.39
N SER A 568 1.83 -8.99 9.19
CA SER A 568 2.45 -7.85 9.88
C SER A 568 3.39 -8.31 11.00
N ARG A 569 4.34 -7.45 11.41
CA ARG A 569 5.26 -7.73 12.53
C ARG A 569 4.51 -8.11 13.81
N TYR A 570 3.43 -7.39 14.12
CA TYR A 570 2.60 -7.65 15.30
C TYR A 570 1.96 -9.04 15.25
N ASN A 571 1.34 -9.41 14.13
CA ASN A 571 0.72 -10.72 13.97
C ASN A 571 1.77 -11.84 13.96
N ALA A 572 2.94 -11.63 13.35
CA ALA A 572 4.04 -12.59 13.38
C ALA A 572 4.55 -12.84 14.82
N MET A 573 4.71 -11.78 15.62
CA MET A 573 5.08 -11.90 17.04
C MET A 573 4.02 -12.69 17.82
N LYS A 574 2.74 -12.39 17.60
CA LYS A 574 1.62 -13.13 18.22
C LYS A 574 1.64 -14.62 17.86
N MET A 575 1.96 -14.97 16.61
CA MET A 575 2.09 -16.37 16.19
C MET A 575 3.25 -17.07 16.91
N ALA A 576 4.41 -16.42 17.04
CA ALA A 576 5.55 -16.95 17.78
C ALA A 576 5.22 -17.17 19.26
N LEU A 577 4.62 -16.17 19.93
CA LEU A 577 4.17 -16.26 21.32
C LEU A 577 3.16 -17.39 21.53
N ASN A 578 2.19 -17.53 20.63
CA ASN A 578 1.18 -18.59 20.73
C ASN A 578 1.78 -19.99 20.57
N TYR A 579 2.81 -20.13 19.73
CA TYR A 579 3.49 -21.41 19.50
C TYR A 579 4.28 -21.86 20.73
N PHE A 580 5.00 -20.93 21.35
CA PHE A 580 5.81 -21.16 22.57
C PHE A 580 5.09 -20.78 23.87
N LYS A 581 3.76 -20.76 23.89
CA LYS A 581 3.00 -20.27 25.06
C LYS A 581 3.28 -21.04 26.38
N ASP A 582 3.76 -22.28 26.27
CA ASP A 582 4.03 -23.18 27.39
C ASP A 582 5.55 -23.27 27.69
N GLU A 583 6.38 -22.48 26.99
CA GLU A 583 7.84 -22.44 27.11
C GLU A 583 8.30 -21.01 27.42
N ASP A 584 9.23 -20.83 28.35
CA ASP A 584 9.84 -19.51 28.60
C ASP A 584 10.95 -19.25 27.57
N MET A 585 10.63 -18.49 26.53
CA MET A 585 11.52 -18.26 25.40
C MET A 585 12.16 -16.89 25.46
N ASN A 586 13.47 -16.83 25.15
CA ASN A 586 14.16 -15.55 25.06
C ASN A 586 13.48 -14.59 24.07
N PHE A 587 13.29 -13.33 24.47
CA PHE A 587 12.59 -12.34 23.66
C PHE A 587 13.26 -12.13 22.29
N ALA A 588 14.60 -12.22 22.23
CA ALA A 588 15.32 -12.10 20.97
C ALA A 588 14.99 -13.24 20.00
N HIS A 589 14.68 -14.44 20.51
CA HIS A 589 14.30 -15.58 19.67
C HIS A 589 12.88 -15.44 19.13
N LEU A 590 11.91 -15.06 19.98
CA LEU A 590 10.56 -14.71 19.53
C LEU A 590 10.59 -13.60 18.48
N PHE A 591 11.46 -12.61 18.69
CA PHE A 591 11.65 -11.53 17.75
C PHE A 591 12.25 -11.99 16.41
N TRP A 592 13.26 -12.86 16.43
CA TRP A 592 13.85 -13.47 15.24
C TRP A 592 12.81 -14.24 14.42
N ILE A 593 12.03 -15.11 15.07
CA ILE A 593 10.93 -15.85 14.43
C ILE A 593 9.94 -14.88 13.78
N SER A 594 9.57 -13.81 14.49
CA SER A 594 8.66 -12.80 13.95
C SER A 594 9.19 -12.15 12.67
N GLN A 595 10.52 -11.92 12.56
CA GLN A 595 11.13 -11.38 11.35
C GLN A 595 11.10 -12.39 10.19
N LYS A 596 11.28 -13.68 10.48
CA LYS A 596 11.20 -14.76 9.47
C LYS A 596 9.79 -14.92 8.92
N ILE A 597 8.77 -14.87 9.77
CA ILE A 597 7.36 -15.00 9.38
C ILE A 597 6.81 -13.73 8.70
N LYS A 598 7.29 -12.54 9.11
CA LYS A 598 6.85 -11.26 8.54
C LYS A 598 6.96 -11.27 7.01
N GLY A 599 5.93 -10.75 6.34
CA GLY A 599 5.91 -10.63 4.88
C GLY A 599 5.42 -11.88 4.14
N THR A 600 5.12 -12.98 4.82
CA THR A 600 4.44 -14.12 4.20
C THR A 600 3.02 -13.73 3.77
N LYS A 601 2.61 -14.15 2.56
CA LYS A 601 1.28 -13.89 2.00
C LYS A 601 0.19 -14.47 2.90
N LEU A 602 -0.87 -13.68 3.11
CA LEU A 602 -2.09 -14.09 3.81
C LEU A 602 -3.26 -14.24 2.85
N ASN A 603 -3.56 -13.18 2.11
CA ASN A 603 -4.65 -13.12 1.13
C ASN A 603 -4.32 -12.09 0.05
N THR A 604 -5.14 -12.08 -0.99
CA THR A 604 -5.17 -11.00 -1.97
C THR A 604 -6.38 -10.11 -1.72
N GLY A 605 -6.30 -8.88 -2.19
CA GLY A 605 -7.37 -7.91 -2.13
C GLY A 605 -7.35 -7.02 -3.37
N GLN A 606 -8.07 -5.91 -3.26
CA GLN A 606 -8.19 -4.91 -4.30
C GLN A 606 -7.57 -3.59 -3.83
N HIS A 607 -6.93 -2.87 -4.73
CA HIS A 607 -6.54 -1.49 -4.45
C HIS A 607 -7.80 -0.65 -4.24
N PRO A 608 -7.81 0.28 -3.27
CA PRO A 608 -8.99 1.07 -2.97
C PRO A 608 -9.42 1.98 -4.13
N SER A 609 -8.53 2.28 -5.08
CA SER A 609 -8.78 3.29 -6.13
C SER A 609 -8.30 2.94 -7.54
N ALA A 610 -7.31 2.07 -7.66
CA ALA A 610 -6.48 2.02 -8.85
C ALA A 610 -7.08 1.10 -9.91
N MET A 611 -7.29 1.66 -11.10
CA MET A 611 -7.63 0.93 -12.31
C MET A 611 -6.40 0.88 -13.21
N ILE A 612 -6.09 -0.30 -13.73
CA ILE A 612 -4.99 -0.57 -14.65
C ILE A 612 -5.58 -0.68 -16.05
N ILE A 613 -5.06 0.13 -16.97
CA ILE A 613 -5.49 0.13 -18.37
C ILE A 613 -4.44 -0.60 -19.20
N ILE A 614 -4.86 -1.65 -19.91
CA ILE A 614 -4.02 -2.38 -20.85
C ILE A 614 -4.18 -1.73 -22.23
N PRO A 615 -3.09 -1.30 -22.89
CA PRO A 615 -3.21 -0.76 -24.24
C PRO A 615 -3.75 -1.83 -25.21
N GLN A 616 -4.57 -1.41 -26.18
CA GLN A 616 -5.35 -2.32 -27.03
C GLN A 616 -4.48 -3.25 -27.90
N GLU A 617 -3.23 -2.88 -28.16
CA GLU A 617 -2.27 -3.67 -28.91
C GLU A 617 -1.63 -4.82 -28.10
N TYR A 618 -1.86 -4.87 -26.78
CA TYR A 618 -1.35 -5.91 -25.89
C TYR A 618 -2.47 -6.73 -25.26
N ASP A 619 -2.12 -7.94 -24.82
CA ASP A 619 -2.96 -8.78 -23.97
C ASP A 619 -2.53 -8.58 -22.50
N VAL A 620 -3.45 -8.69 -21.55
CA VAL A 620 -3.12 -8.53 -20.11
C VAL A 620 -1.99 -9.47 -19.67
N HIS A 621 -1.90 -10.67 -20.25
CA HIS A 621 -0.87 -11.66 -19.95
C HIS A 621 0.49 -11.33 -20.58
N ASP A 622 0.63 -10.23 -21.32
CA ASP A 622 1.95 -9.65 -21.61
C ASP A 622 2.56 -8.97 -20.38
N PHE A 623 1.78 -8.76 -19.32
CA PHE A 623 2.19 -8.05 -18.10
C PHE A 623 1.95 -8.85 -16.82
N THR A 624 0.74 -9.39 -16.66
CA THR A 624 0.31 -10.02 -15.40
C THR A 624 -0.78 -11.04 -15.66
N PRO A 625 -0.86 -12.12 -14.86
CA PRO A 625 -2.12 -12.83 -14.70
C PRO A 625 -3.20 -11.91 -14.10
N TYR A 626 -4.46 -12.36 -14.11
CA TYR A 626 -5.55 -11.75 -13.34
C TYR A 626 -6.26 -12.80 -12.49
N GLN A 627 -6.96 -12.38 -11.45
CA GLN A 627 -7.62 -13.27 -10.50
C GLN A 627 -8.86 -12.61 -9.89
N TYR A 628 -9.75 -13.42 -9.28
CA TYR A 628 -10.73 -12.87 -8.34
C TYR A 628 -10.04 -12.33 -7.09
N SER A 629 -10.48 -11.16 -6.63
CA SER A 629 -10.07 -10.60 -5.34
C SER A 629 -10.40 -11.58 -4.21
N ALA A 630 -9.42 -11.84 -3.33
CA ALA A 630 -9.53 -12.78 -2.22
C ALA A 630 -9.95 -14.22 -2.61
N ASN A 631 -9.76 -14.62 -3.87
CA ASN A 631 -10.23 -15.89 -4.43
C ASN A 631 -11.74 -16.11 -4.19
N SER A 632 -12.55 -15.05 -4.33
CA SER A 632 -13.99 -15.08 -4.10
C SER A 632 -14.78 -14.75 -5.37
N PRO A 633 -15.23 -15.78 -6.12
CA PRO A 633 -16.09 -15.59 -7.29
C PRO A 633 -17.41 -14.87 -6.95
N GLU A 634 -17.91 -15.04 -5.72
CA GLU A 634 -19.12 -14.38 -5.23
C GLU A 634 -19.00 -12.85 -5.18
N ILE A 635 -17.79 -12.32 -4.94
CA ILE A 635 -17.52 -10.88 -4.97
C ILE A 635 -17.51 -10.38 -6.43
N GLY A 636 -17.11 -11.23 -7.38
CA GLY A 636 -17.10 -10.92 -8.82
C GLY A 636 -16.06 -9.91 -9.28
N ILE A 637 -15.25 -9.35 -8.37
CA ILE A 637 -14.24 -8.35 -8.69
C ILE A 637 -12.97 -9.04 -9.19
N VAL A 638 -12.58 -8.71 -10.42
CA VAL A 638 -11.35 -9.19 -11.05
C VAL A 638 -10.24 -8.15 -10.84
N THR A 639 -9.07 -8.63 -10.43
CA THR A 639 -7.89 -7.83 -10.12
C THR A 639 -6.67 -8.33 -10.88
N THR A 640 -5.70 -7.45 -11.13
CA THR A 640 -4.36 -7.89 -11.52
C THR A 640 -3.77 -8.82 -10.46
N HIS A 641 -3.02 -9.83 -10.89
CA HIS A 641 -2.36 -10.78 -9.99
C HIS A 641 -1.12 -10.19 -9.32
N TYR A 642 -0.39 -9.36 -10.06
CA TYR A 642 0.65 -8.48 -9.54
C TYR A 642 0.06 -7.23 -8.90
N ASP A 643 0.73 -6.75 -7.85
CA ASP A 643 0.45 -5.43 -7.31
C ASP A 643 0.95 -4.34 -8.28
N PHE A 644 0.41 -3.13 -8.15
CA PHE A 644 0.77 -2.05 -9.07
C PHE A 644 2.26 -1.70 -9.01
N LYS A 645 2.92 -1.90 -7.86
CA LYS A 645 4.35 -1.64 -7.72
C LYS A 645 5.18 -2.46 -8.71
N ALA A 646 4.81 -3.71 -8.97
CA ALA A 646 5.48 -4.52 -9.99
C ALA A 646 5.21 -4.05 -11.43
N LEU A 647 4.14 -3.28 -11.66
CA LEU A 647 3.67 -2.84 -12.98
C LEU A 647 3.95 -1.36 -13.29
N GLU A 648 4.43 -0.60 -12.30
CA GLU A 648 4.49 0.88 -12.34
C GLU A 648 5.34 1.45 -13.48
N ASN A 649 6.30 0.66 -13.97
CA ASN A 649 7.20 1.05 -15.07
C ASN A 649 6.67 0.66 -16.45
N ASP A 650 5.63 -0.17 -16.54
CA ASP A 650 5.15 -0.76 -17.79
C ASP A 650 3.72 -0.33 -18.14
N LEU A 651 2.88 -0.05 -17.13
CA LEU A 651 1.46 0.27 -17.32
C LEU A 651 1.05 1.56 -16.62
N LEU A 652 0.08 2.25 -17.22
CA LEU A 652 -0.57 3.41 -16.60
C LEU A 652 -1.64 2.97 -15.60
N LYS A 653 -1.68 3.69 -14.48
CA LYS A 653 -2.73 3.60 -13.45
C LYS A 653 -3.62 4.84 -13.55
N ILE A 654 -4.92 4.61 -13.39
CA ILE A 654 -5.91 5.65 -13.14
C ILE A 654 -6.41 5.48 -11.72
N ASP A 655 -6.20 6.49 -10.87
CA ASP A 655 -6.73 6.48 -9.51
C ASP A 655 -8.12 7.11 -9.46
N VAL A 656 -9.13 6.26 -9.27
CA VAL A 656 -10.49 6.66 -8.93
C VAL A 656 -10.55 6.69 -7.41
N LEU A 657 -10.43 7.85 -6.75
CA LEU A 657 -10.41 7.92 -5.29
C LEU A 657 -11.82 8.17 -4.74
N SER A 658 -12.17 7.58 -3.59
CA SER A 658 -13.41 7.94 -2.89
C SER A 658 -13.13 8.99 -1.83
N HIS A 659 -14.01 9.97 -1.70
CA HIS A 659 -13.92 11.01 -0.68
C HIS A 659 -15.31 11.42 -0.18
N ASP A 660 -15.42 11.78 1.11
CA ASP A 660 -16.70 12.14 1.71
C ASP A 660 -17.18 13.54 1.25
N GLY A 661 -16.27 14.48 0.98
CA GLY A 661 -16.58 15.86 0.58
C GLY A 661 -17.56 15.98 -0.60
N PRO A 662 -17.32 15.31 -1.73
CA PRO A 662 -18.26 15.24 -2.84
C PRO A 662 -19.65 14.71 -2.44
N THR A 663 -19.70 13.68 -1.59
CA THR A 663 -20.95 13.12 -1.07
C THR A 663 -21.68 14.14 -0.19
N PHE A 664 -20.95 14.88 0.65
CA PHE A 664 -21.51 15.97 1.45
C PHE A 664 -22.20 17.02 0.57
N LEU A 665 -21.47 17.58 -0.41
CA LEU A 665 -22.01 18.61 -1.29
C LEU A 665 -23.22 18.12 -2.08
N LYS A 666 -23.20 16.87 -2.55
CA LYS A 666 -24.36 16.26 -3.22
C LYS A 666 -25.58 16.21 -2.32
N MET A 667 -25.46 15.61 -1.13
CA MET A 667 -26.57 15.49 -0.20
C MET A 667 -27.09 16.87 0.25
N LEU A 668 -26.20 17.84 0.47
CA LEU A 668 -26.59 19.20 0.86
C LEU A 668 -27.34 19.90 -0.26
N LYS A 669 -26.88 19.80 -1.51
CA LYS A 669 -27.62 20.30 -2.68
C LYS A 669 -29.00 19.65 -2.79
N ASP A 670 -29.09 18.33 -2.64
CA ASP A 670 -30.36 17.61 -2.75
C ASP A 670 -31.35 17.99 -1.65
N LEU A 671 -30.87 18.25 -0.43
CA LEU A 671 -31.71 18.63 0.71
C LEU A 671 -32.16 20.09 0.65
N THR A 672 -31.29 20.99 0.21
CA THR A 672 -31.52 22.44 0.28
C THR A 672 -32.05 23.04 -1.02
N GLY A 673 -31.83 22.35 -2.15
CA GLY A 673 -32.05 22.88 -3.50
C GLY A 673 -31.04 23.94 -3.94
N TYR A 674 -30.08 24.33 -3.09
CA TYR A 674 -29.08 25.35 -3.41
C TYR A 674 -27.83 24.70 -4.02
N ASP A 675 -27.45 25.13 -5.23
CA ASP A 675 -26.29 24.57 -5.93
C ASP A 675 -24.97 25.08 -5.32
N TYR A 676 -24.04 24.17 -5.05
CA TYR A 676 -22.74 24.50 -4.50
C TYR A 676 -21.84 25.30 -5.47
N ASN A 677 -22.18 25.34 -6.76
CA ASN A 677 -21.50 26.18 -7.75
C ASN A 677 -21.89 27.65 -7.64
N ASP A 678 -23.03 27.96 -7.04
CA ASP A 678 -23.54 29.33 -6.89
C ASP A 678 -23.04 29.99 -5.58
N ILE A 679 -22.30 29.25 -4.74
CA ILE A 679 -21.74 29.76 -3.48
C ILE A 679 -20.63 30.78 -3.76
N SER A 680 -20.80 31.99 -3.24
CA SER A 680 -19.77 33.04 -3.30
C SER A 680 -18.59 32.71 -2.38
N MET A 681 -17.38 32.78 -2.95
CA MET A 681 -16.12 32.63 -2.21
C MET A 681 -15.71 33.90 -1.45
N HIS A 682 -16.54 34.96 -1.46
CA HIS A 682 -16.28 36.25 -0.81
C HIS A 682 -17.15 36.53 0.43
N ASP A 683 -17.91 35.54 0.91
CA ASP A 683 -18.70 35.68 2.14
C ASP A 683 -17.81 35.65 3.40
N GLU A 684 -17.48 36.84 3.92
CA GLU A 684 -16.69 37.02 5.14
C GLU A 684 -17.29 36.29 6.36
N ARG A 685 -18.61 36.10 6.41
CA ARG A 685 -19.27 35.41 7.52
C ARG A 685 -18.93 33.92 7.52
N VAL A 686 -18.89 33.31 6.34
CA VAL A 686 -18.46 31.91 6.18
C VAL A 686 -16.98 31.76 6.52
N LEU A 687 -16.13 32.67 6.04
CA LEU A 687 -14.70 32.64 6.37
C LEU A 687 -14.46 32.80 7.88
N SER A 688 -15.25 33.63 8.56
CA SER A 688 -15.12 33.85 10.00
C SER A 688 -15.35 32.58 10.84
N LEU A 689 -16.08 31.58 10.32
CA LEU A 689 -16.27 30.30 11.01
C LEU A 689 -14.95 29.58 11.28
N PHE A 690 -13.94 29.79 10.44
CA PHE A 690 -12.62 29.18 10.61
C PHE A 690 -11.80 29.80 11.74
N SER A 691 -12.28 30.88 12.36
CA SER A 691 -11.58 31.58 13.46
C SER A 691 -12.49 31.94 14.64
N SER A 692 -13.82 31.77 14.52
CA SER A 692 -14.78 32.17 15.53
C SER A 692 -16.08 31.35 15.49
N THR A 693 -16.76 31.21 16.63
CA THR A 693 -18.16 30.72 16.72
C THR A 693 -19.21 31.84 16.61
N LYS A 694 -18.79 33.11 16.51
CA LYS A 694 -19.69 34.26 16.61
C LYS A 694 -20.86 34.22 15.62
N GLU A 695 -20.60 33.92 14.35
CA GLU A 695 -21.64 33.83 13.32
C GLU A 695 -22.60 32.65 13.51
N LEU A 696 -22.21 31.62 14.29
CA LEU A 696 -23.10 30.53 14.68
C LEU A 696 -24.03 30.90 15.84
N GLY A 697 -23.75 32.00 16.55
CA GLY A 697 -24.53 32.45 17.70
C GLY A 697 -24.39 31.57 18.96
N VAL A 698 -23.30 30.81 19.09
CA VAL A 698 -23.08 29.88 20.21
C VAL A 698 -21.75 30.10 20.92
N ASP A 699 -21.74 29.82 22.23
CA ASP A 699 -20.54 29.67 23.03
C ASP A 699 -20.24 28.18 23.24
N LEU A 700 -19.04 27.77 22.81
CA LEU A 700 -18.55 26.40 22.92
C LEU A 700 -17.30 26.30 23.82
N SER A 701 -17.03 27.32 24.64
CA SER A 701 -15.90 27.37 25.57
C SER A 701 -15.89 26.19 26.56
N GLU A 702 -17.07 25.67 26.95
CA GLU A 702 -17.20 24.50 27.84
C GLU A 702 -16.52 23.24 27.29
N ILE A 703 -16.49 23.09 25.96
CA ILE A 703 -15.82 21.98 25.25
C ILE A 703 -14.48 22.40 24.63
N GLY A 704 -13.96 23.56 25.01
CA GLY A 704 -12.63 24.06 24.65
C GLY A 704 -12.46 24.36 23.16
N THR A 705 -13.47 24.94 22.51
CA THR A 705 -13.39 25.27 21.07
C THR A 705 -13.87 26.70 20.82
N GLU A 706 -13.13 27.42 19.98
CA GLU A 706 -13.39 28.82 19.63
C GLU A 706 -13.78 29.01 18.15
N ILE A 707 -13.71 27.94 17.36
CA ILE A 707 -13.99 27.93 15.91
C ILE A 707 -15.36 27.33 15.60
N GLY A 708 -15.98 27.81 14.52
CA GLY A 708 -17.29 27.38 14.02
C GLY A 708 -17.25 26.25 12.98
N THR A 709 -16.13 25.53 12.82
CA THR A 709 -15.95 24.51 11.75
C THR A 709 -16.07 23.05 12.21
N LEU A 710 -16.61 22.79 13.41
CA LEU A 710 -16.84 21.42 13.87
C LEU A 710 -17.63 20.60 12.84
N GLY A 711 -17.14 19.40 12.53
CA GLY A 711 -17.77 18.49 11.57
C GLY A 711 -17.59 18.85 10.09
N VAL A 712 -16.98 19.99 9.76
CA VAL A 712 -16.69 20.36 8.37
C VAL A 712 -15.53 19.49 7.85
N PRO A 713 -15.69 18.76 6.74
CA PRO A 713 -14.61 17.97 6.14
C PRO A 713 -13.33 18.78 5.89
N GLU A 714 -12.19 18.09 5.78
CA GLU A 714 -10.83 18.65 5.75
C GLU A 714 -10.33 19.31 7.04
N VAL A 715 -11.20 20.00 7.79
CA VAL A 715 -10.80 20.77 8.99
C VAL A 715 -11.37 20.24 10.30
N TRP A 716 -11.89 19.01 10.33
CA TRP A 716 -12.61 18.43 11.48
C TRP A 716 -11.71 17.81 12.58
N THR A 717 -10.41 17.65 12.34
CA THR A 717 -9.54 16.93 13.29
C THR A 717 -9.16 17.82 14.48
N PRO A 718 -8.89 17.25 15.68
CA PRO A 718 -8.41 18.02 16.83
C PRO A 718 -7.16 18.86 16.50
N PHE A 719 -6.26 18.31 15.69
CA PHE A 719 -5.06 19.01 15.23
C PHE A 719 -5.39 20.20 14.34
N SER A 720 -6.24 20.02 13.32
CA SER A 720 -6.70 21.11 12.44
C SER A 720 -7.41 22.21 13.24
N HIS A 721 -8.24 21.85 14.22
CA HIS A 721 -8.91 22.81 15.10
C HIS A 721 -7.92 23.65 15.90
N LYS A 722 -6.90 23.02 16.49
CA LYS A 722 -5.83 23.75 17.20
C LYS A 722 -5.08 24.71 16.28
N MET A 723 -4.76 24.26 15.08
CA MET A 723 -4.09 25.09 14.08
C MET A 723 -4.93 26.31 13.70
N LEU A 724 -6.24 26.14 13.49
CA LEU A 724 -7.16 27.25 13.22
C LEU A 724 -7.23 28.24 14.41
N THR A 725 -7.26 27.72 15.64
CA THR A 725 -7.25 28.57 16.85
C THR A 725 -5.94 29.35 17.02
N GLU A 726 -4.78 28.74 16.73
CA GLU A 726 -3.47 29.41 16.84
C GLU A 726 -3.22 30.42 15.69
N THR A 727 -3.65 30.09 14.47
CA THR A 727 -3.33 30.90 13.27
C THR A 727 -4.40 31.94 12.92
N ARG A 728 -5.66 31.72 13.30
CA ARG A 728 -6.82 32.60 13.05
C ARG A 728 -6.82 33.22 11.64
N PRO A 729 -7.01 32.40 10.59
CA PRO A 729 -6.90 32.86 9.20
C PRO A 729 -7.89 33.98 8.90
N LYS A 730 -7.43 35.02 8.19
CA LYS A 730 -8.24 36.21 7.84
C LYS A 730 -8.64 36.25 6.37
N THR A 731 -7.87 35.56 5.53
CA THR A 731 -8.08 35.45 4.09
C THR A 731 -8.25 33.98 3.70
N PHE A 732 -8.78 33.72 2.50
CA PHE A 732 -8.83 32.36 1.95
C PHE A 732 -7.43 31.80 1.75
N TYR A 733 -6.45 32.63 1.36
CA TYR A 733 -5.08 32.15 1.26
C TYR A 733 -4.48 31.78 2.63
N ASP A 734 -4.71 32.57 3.69
CA ASP A 734 -4.30 32.19 5.05
C ASP A 734 -4.90 30.84 5.44
N LEU A 735 -6.18 30.61 5.12
CA LEU A 735 -6.85 29.34 5.37
C LEU A 735 -6.15 28.17 4.66
N CYS A 736 -5.75 28.35 3.40
CA CYS A 736 -4.97 27.36 2.65
C CYS A 736 -3.62 27.05 3.31
N ARG A 737 -2.94 28.08 3.83
CA ARG A 737 -1.67 27.92 4.55
C ARG A 737 -1.86 27.17 5.86
N THR A 738 -2.85 27.56 6.66
CA THR A 738 -3.19 26.87 7.90
C THR A 738 -3.49 25.39 7.66
N ASN A 739 -4.27 25.09 6.63
CA ASN A 739 -4.53 23.70 6.23
C ASN A 739 -3.24 22.95 5.88
N SER A 740 -2.33 23.56 5.11
CA SER A 740 -1.06 22.93 4.74
C SER A 740 -0.17 22.65 5.95
N LEU A 741 -0.09 23.61 6.89
CA LEU A 741 0.62 23.46 8.16
C LEU A 741 0.00 22.36 9.05
N ALA A 742 -1.32 22.14 8.95
CA ALA A 742 -2.04 21.14 9.72
C ALA A 742 -1.82 19.68 9.24
N HIS A 743 -1.26 19.47 8.05
CA HIS A 743 -1.22 18.14 7.44
C HIS A 743 0.18 17.58 7.15
N GLY A 744 1.26 18.32 7.41
CA GLY A 744 2.61 17.78 7.27
C GLY A 744 3.38 17.59 8.57
N THR A 745 4.37 16.72 8.50
CA THR A 745 5.16 16.25 9.64
C THR A 745 6.35 17.17 9.88
N ASP A 746 6.47 17.67 11.12
CA ASP A 746 7.50 18.63 11.56
C ASP A 746 7.54 19.94 10.73
N ILE A 747 6.38 20.41 10.27
CA ILE A 747 6.24 21.74 9.65
C ILE A 747 5.92 22.81 10.70
N TRP A 748 4.86 22.64 11.48
CA TRP A 748 4.47 23.62 12.51
C TRP A 748 5.20 23.37 13.83
N PHE A 749 4.90 22.25 14.49
CA PHE A 749 5.56 21.85 15.72
C PHE A 749 7.03 21.45 15.44
N ASN A 750 7.93 21.79 16.36
CA ASN A 750 9.39 21.64 16.24
C ASN A 750 10.08 22.46 15.12
N ASN A 751 9.32 23.30 14.40
CA ASN A 751 9.80 24.05 13.25
C ASN A 751 9.16 25.45 13.17
N ALA A 752 8.20 25.70 12.27
CA ALA A 752 7.69 27.04 11.98
C ALA A 752 7.09 27.77 13.19
N ARG A 753 6.46 27.04 14.12
CA ARG A 753 5.89 27.63 15.35
C ARG A 753 6.95 28.34 16.19
N GLU A 754 8.14 27.77 16.32
CA GLU A 754 9.23 28.40 17.07
C GLU A 754 9.78 29.64 16.37
N ILE A 755 9.88 29.59 15.04
CA ILE A 755 10.36 30.71 14.20
C ILE A 755 9.44 31.92 14.40
N VAL A 756 8.12 31.69 14.35
CA VAL A 756 7.10 32.72 14.57
C VAL A 756 7.11 33.22 16.01
N LEU A 757 7.12 32.33 17.02
CA LEU A 757 7.11 32.72 18.43
C LEU A 757 8.37 33.49 18.87
N LYS A 758 9.52 33.21 18.24
CA LYS A 758 10.79 33.91 18.47
C LYS A 758 10.91 35.21 17.65
N ASN A 759 9.89 35.58 16.88
CA ASN A 759 9.88 36.73 15.95
C ASN A 759 11.05 36.70 14.95
N VAL A 760 11.45 35.51 14.50
CA VAL A 760 12.51 35.34 13.48
C VAL A 760 11.96 35.57 12.07
N ALA A 761 10.73 35.14 11.82
CA ALA A 761 9.98 35.39 10.60
C ALA A 761 8.48 35.40 10.91
N ASP A 762 7.70 36.16 10.14
CA ASP A 762 6.25 36.22 10.28
C ASP A 762 5.57 34.96 9.71
N ILE A 763 4.31 34.73 10.10
CA ILE A 763 3.54 33.58 9.61
C ILE A 763 3.38 33.58 8.08
N ASP A 764 3.50 34.75 7.45
CA ASP A 764 3.40 34.88 6.01
C ASP A 764 4.70 34.55 5.27
N GLN A 765 5.83 34.48 5.97
CA GLN A 765 7.17 34.19 5.45
C GLN A 765 7.60 32.73 5.61
N ILE A 766 6.92 31.97 6.47
CA ILE A 766 7.25 30.55 6.69
C ILE A 766 6.79 29.65 5.53
N VAL A 767 7.50 28.55 5.32
CA VAL A 767 7.14 27.52 4.34
C VAL A 767 5.87 26.80 4.80
N SER A 768 4.80 26.93 4.02
CA SER A 768 3.52 26.26 4.30
C SER A 768 3.24 25.12 3.33
N CYS A 769 3.64 25.27 2.07
CA CYS A 769 3.50 24.27 1.03
C CYS A 769 4.81 24.14 0.22
N ARG A 770 4.95 23.07 -0.55
CA ARG A 770 6.20 22.84 -1.30
C ARG A 770 6.42 23.88 -2.39
N ASP A 771 5.35 24.42 -2.96
CA ASP A 771 5.39 25.48 -3.96
C ASP A 771 6.08 26.74 -3.42
N ASP A 772 5.90 27.05 -2.13
CA ASP A 772 6.59 28.15 -1.45
C ASP A 772 8.11 27.97 -1.50
N ILE A 773 8.62 26.73 -1.39
CA ILE A 773 10.06 26.43 -1.45
C ILE A 773 10.61 26.81 -2.82
N LEU A 774 9.93 26.40 -3.89
CA LEU A 774 10.35 26.68 -5.26
C LEU A 774 10.41 28.19 -5.50
N ILE A 775 9.33 28.91 -5.19
CA ILE A 775 9.21 30.35 -5.43
C ILE A 775 10.22 31.13 -4.59
N THR A 776 10.37 30.77 -3.32
CA THR A 776 11.26 31.47 -2.37
C THR A 776 12.73 31.25 -2.70
N LEU A 777 13.13 30.03 -3.10
CA LEU A 777 14.51 29.76 -3.51
C LEU A 777 14.86 30.48 -4.82
N GLU A 778 13.94 30.50 -5.80
CA GLU A 778 14.12 31.30 -7.02
C GLU A 778 14.30 32.79 -6.68
N TYR A 779 13.48 33.32 -5.76
CA TYR A 779 13.61 34.70 -5.27
C TYR A 779 14.96 34.97 -4.59
N PHE A 780 15.50 33.98 -3.85
CA PHE A 780 16.83 34.07 -3.26
C PHE A 780 17.99 33.89 -4.26
N GLY A 781 17.69 33.58 -5.53
CA GLY A 781 18.68 33.48 -6.61
C GLY A 781 19.14 32.06 -6.92
N VAL A 782 18.48 31.03 -6.39
CA VAL A 782 18.76 29.63 -6.75
C VAL A 782 18.20 29.34 -8.15
N GLU A 783 18.98 28.62 -8.96
CA GLU A 783 18.56 28.23 -10.31
C GLU A 783 17.27 27.37 -10.28
N PRO A 784 16.29 27.62 -11.17
CA PRO A 784 14.95 27.02 -11.08
C PRO A 784 14.91 25.48 -11.03
N LYS A 785 15.73 24.78 -11.83
CA LYS A 785 15.78 23.31 -11.78
C LYS A 785 16.36 22.82 -10.45
N THR A 786 17.38 23.49 -9.93
CA THR A 786 17.98 23.20 -8.63
C THR A 786 16.98 23.44 -7.49
N ALA A 787 16.24 24.56 -7.52
CA ALA A 787 15.17 24.85 -6.57
C ALA A 787 14.06 23.79 -6.60
N PHE A 788 13.68 23.32 -7.80
CA PHE A 788 12.72 22.22 -7.95
C PHE A 788 13.21 20.89 -7.35
N MET A 789 14.48 20.54 -7.57
CA MET A 789 15.07 19.34 -6.98
C MET A 789 15.08 19.40 -5.45
N ILE A 790 15.45 20.56 -4.88
CA ILE A 790 15.42 20.81 -3.43
C ILE A 790 13.99 20.65 -2.91
N MET A 791 13.01 21.32 -3.53
CA MET A 791 11.59 21.20 -3.19
C MET A 791 11.12 19.74 -3.15
N GLU A 792 11.43 18.94 -4.19
CA GLU A 792 11.00 17.55 -4.28
C GLU A 792 11.67 16.62 -3.26
N LYS A 793 12.89 16.95 -2.79
CA LYS A 793 13.56 16.21 -1.72
C LYS A 793 13.01 16.57 -0.35
N VAL A 794 12.92 17.87 -0.04
CA VAL A 794 12.42 18.38 1.25
C VAL A 794 11.00 17.90 1.51
N ARG A 795 10.10 17.96 0.52
CA ARG A 795 8.72 17.49 0.69
C ARG A 795 8.58 15.99 0.96
N LYS A 796 9.66 15.21 0.80
CA LYS A 796 9.75 13.77 1.08
C LYS A 796 10.63 13.46 2.29
N GLY A 797 11.11 14.47 3.03
CA GLY A 797 12.02 14.29 4.15
C GLY A 797 13.36 13.67 3.75
N LYS A 798 13.79 13.87 2.50
CA LYS A 798 15.07 13.37 2.01
C LYS A 798 16.18 14.37 2.27
N GLU A 799 17.35 13.86 2.63
CA GLU A 799 18.55 14.68 2.81
C GLU A 799 18.94 15.40 1.51
N LEU A 800 19.41 16.63 1.66
CA LEU A 800 19.97 17.44 0.59
C LEU A 800 21.43 17.04 0.34
N THR A 801 21.83 17.03 -0.93
CA THR A 801 23.21 16.77 -1.33
C THR A 801 24.10 17.97 -1.06
N GLU A 802 25.43 17.76 -0.99
CA GLU A 802 26.40 18.87 -0.84
C GLU A 802 26.24 19.96 -1.90
N LYS A 803 25.92 19.58 -3.14
CA LYS A 803 25.67 20.53 -4.24
C LYS A 803 24.44 21.40 -3.98
N GLU A 804 23.38 20.83 -3.44
CA GLU A 804 22.12 21.53 -3.15
C GLU A 804 22.26 22.44 -1.93
N LEU A 805 22.95 21.97 -0.88
CA LEU A 805 23.29 22.78 0.29
C LEU A 805 24.11 24.00 -0.12
N LYS A 806 25.17 23.78 -0.90
CA LYS A 806 25.99 24.87 -1.43
C LYS A 806 25.18 25.87 -2.27
N ALA A 807 24.23 25.40 -3.08
CA ALA A 807 23.38 26.30 -3.87
C ALA A 807 22.49 27.19 -2.99
N ILE A 808 22.07 26.71 -1.82
CA ILE A 808 21.33 27.51 -0.83
C ILE A 808 22.28 28.46 -0.10
N ASP A 809 23.45 28.00 0.32
CA ASP A 809 24.45 28.80 1.03
C ASP A 809 25.00 29.94 0.15
N ASP A 810 25.18 29.71 -1.15
CA ASP A 810 25.61 30.71 -2.13
C ASP A 810 24.47 31.69 -2.52
N SER A 811 23.25 31.48 -2.00
CA SER A 811 22.06 32.30 -2.29
C SER A 811 21.80 33.36 -1.21
N LYS A 812 20.72 34.14 -1.36
CA LYS A 812 20.27 35.10 -0.36
C LYS A 812 19.39 34.49 0.74
N ALA A 813 19.29 33.17 0.81
CA ALA A 813 18.46 32.48 1.80
C ALA A 813 19.03 32.67 3.22
N PRO A 814 18.21 33.04 4.22
CA PRO A 814 18.68 33.16 5.59
C PRO A 814 18.91 31.77 6.22
N GLU A 815 19.83 31.69 7.19
CA GLU A 815 20.22 30.43 7.84
C GLU A 815 19.03 29.67 8.45
N TRP A 816 18.10 30.40 9.08
CA TRP A 816 16.88 29.80 9.66
C TRP A 816 16.03 29.06 8.62
N TYR A 817 16.05 29.51 7.35
CA TYR A 817 15.26 28.92 6.28
C TYR A 817 15.82 27.54 5.93
N LEU A 818 17.15 27.43 5.79
CA LEU A 818 17.81 26.15 5.56
C LEU A 818 17.56 25.16 6.71
N ASP A 819 17.64 25.63 7.95
CA ASP A 819 17.35 24.80 9.13
C ASP A 819 15.88 24.36 9.18
N SER A 820 14.96 25.20 8.73
CA SER A 820 13.55 24.84 8.58
C SER A 820 13.37 23.74 7.52
N LEU A 821 14.02 23.85 6.36
CA LEU A 821 13.93 22.85 5.30
C LEU A 821 14.44 21.48 5.75
N LYS A 822 15.51 21.41 6.54
CA LYS A 822 16.09 20.15 7.06
C LYS A 822 15.16 19.39 8.00
N LYS A 823 14.22 20.08 8.65
CA LYS A 823 13.28 19.50 9.62
C LYS A 823 12.02 18.92 8.99
N ILE A 824 11.67 19.35 7.77
CA ILE A 824 10.42 18.96 7.12
C ILE A 824 10.52 17.50 6.65
N HIS A 825 9.65 16.65 7.17
CA HIS A 825 9.56 15.24 6.74
C HIS A 825 8.55 15.03 5.61
N TYR A 826 7.51 15.88 5.54
CA TYR A 826 6.47 15.79 4.50
C TYR A 826 5.76 17.13 4.30
N LEU A 827 5.48 17.49 3.05
CA LEU A 827 4.84 18.78 2.69
C LEU A 827 3.86 18.65 1.51
N PHE A 828 2.70 19.31 1.61
CA PHE A 828 1.66 19.32 0.59
C PHE A 828 1.96 20.28 -0.59
N PRO A 829 1.42 19.98 -1.81
CA PRO A 829 1.30 20.98 -2.86
C PRO A 829 0.22 22.02 -2.55
N LYS A 830 0.47 23.27 -2.95
CA LYS A 830 -0.49 24.38 -2.82
C LYS A 830 -1.83 24.08 -3.46
N ALA A 831 -1.81 23.46 -4.65
CA ALA A 831 -3.03 23.06 -5.37
C ALA A 831 -3.96 22.16 -4.54
N HIS A 832 -3.39 21.23 -3.77
CA HIS A 832 -4.17 20.34 -2.91
C HIS A 832 -4.80 21.11 -1.75
N ALA A 833 -4.06 22.02 -1.13
CA ALA A 833 -4.59 22.85 -0.04
C ALA A 833 -5.73 23.76 -0.52
N VAL A 834 -5.59 24.39 -1.69
CA VAL A 834 -6.64 25.22 -2.30
C VAL A 834 -7.89 24.39 -2.58
N ALA A 835 -7.75 23.24 -3.23
CA ALA A 835 -8.86 22.35 -3.52
C ALA A 835 -9.66 21.97 -2.26
N TYR A 836 -8.95 21.58 -1.20
CA TYR A 836 -9.56 21.16 0.06
C TYR A 836 -10.26 22.33 0.75
N MET A 837 -9.70 23.53 0.70
CA MET A 837 -10.32 24.70 1.31
C MET A 837 -11.50 25.22 0.50
N ILE A 838 -11.54 25.07 -0.82
CA ILE A 838 -12.76 25.32 -1.63
C ILE A 838 -13.89 24.42 -1.12
N MET A 839 -13.63 23.12 -0.99
CA MET A 839 -14.60 22.15 -0.49
C MET A 839 -15.08 22.48 0.94
N ALA A 840 -14.13 22.70 1.86
CA ALA A 840 -14.44 23.02 3.25
C ALA A 840 -15.24 24.31 3.38
N TYR A 841 -14.89 25.34 2.60
CA TYR A 841 -15.61 26.61 2.57
C TYR A 841 -17.04 26.45 2.05
N LYS A 842 -17.24 25.74 0.92
CA LYS A 842 -18.58 25.44 0.38
C LYS A 842 -19.43 24.68 1.39
N ILE A 843 -18.87 23.71 2.12
CA ILE A 843 -19.59 22.99 3.18
C ILE A 843 -19.89 23.89 4.39
N ALA A 844 -18.96 24.76 4.77
CA ALA A 844 -19.15 25.72 5.87
C ALA A 844 -20.27 26.73 5.57
N PHE A 845 -20.47 27.11 4.30
CA PHE A 845 -21.64 27.89 3.87
C PHE A 845 -22.95 27.19 4.25
N TYR A 846 -23.11 25.91 3.92
CA TYR A 846 -24.31 25.16 4.33
C TYR A 846 -24.41 25.05 5.85
N LYS A 847 -23.30 24.89 6.57
CA LYS A 847 -23.32 24.88 8.03
C LYS A 847 -23.88 26.18 8.62
N LEU A 848 -23.55 27.32 8.01
CA LEU A 848 -24.04 28.63 8.45
C LEU A 848 -25.52 28.81 8.13
N TYR A 849 -25.89 28.60 6.85
CA TYR A 849 -27.20 28.99 6.31
C TYR A 849 -28.25 27.87 6.29
N TYR A 850 -27.83 26.61 6.29
CA TYR A 850 -28.66 25.39 6.26
C TYR A 850 -28.21 24.38 7.34
N PRO A 851 -28.26 24.78 8.63
CA PRO A 851 -27.57 24.08 9.70
C PRO A 851 -28.10 22.65 9.94
N LEU A 852 -29.42 22.45 9.87
CA LEU A 852 -30.02 21.16 10.21
C LEU A 852 -29.72 20.12 9.12
N GLU A 853 -29.71 20.54 7.86
CA GLU A 853 -29.28 19.75 6.70
C GLU A 853 -27.79 19.38 6.81
N PHE A 854 -26.93 20.35 7.19
CA PHE A 854 -25.52 20.08 7.48
C PHE A 854 -25.35 19.00 8.54
N TYR A 855 -26.03 19.13 9.68
CA TYR A 855 -25.93 18.15 10.76
C TYR A 855 -26.46 16.77 10.32
N MET A 856 -27.58 16.72 9.60
CA MET A 856 -28.14 15.49 9.06
C MET A 856 -27.12 14.73 8.21
N VAL A 857 -26.46 15.44 7.28
CA VAL A 857 -25.44 14.87 6.39
C VAL A 857 -24.22 14.42 7.20
N TYR A 858 -23.73 15.25 8.13
CA TYR A 858 -22.61 14.90 9.00
C TYR A 858 -22.85 13.61 9.80
N PHE A 859 -23.98 13.50 10.49
CA PHE A 859 -24.27 12.33 11.33
C PHE A 859 -24.55 11.06 10.50
N THR A 860 -25.05 11.24 9.27
CA THR A 860 -25.24 10.13 8.34
C THR A 860 -23.90 9.56 7.84
N ILE A 861 -23.00 10.42 7.35
CA ILE A 861 -21.76 9.99 6.68
C ILE A 861 -20.63 9.73 7.68
N ARG A 862 -20.36 10.68 8.60
CA ARG A 862 -19.12 10.68 9.39
C ARG A 862 -19.27 10.13 10.79
N ALA A 863 -20.44 10.20 11.43
CA ALA A 863 -20.63 9.74 12.80
C ALA A 863 -20.70 8.20 12.92
N ARG A 864 -19.62 7.50 12.54
CA ARG A 864 -19.54 6.04 12.51
C ARG A 864 -19.65 5.44 13.91
N PHE A 865 -19.06 6.11 14.90
CA PHE A 865 -19.18 5.78 16.31
C PHE A 865 -20.18 6.74 16.96
N PHE A 866 -21.27 6.19 17.48
CA PHE A 866 -22.41 6.94 18.01
C PHE A 866 -22.99 6.18 19.20
N ASP A 867 -23.07 6.85 20.35
CA ASP A 867 -23.73 6.32 21.55
C ASP A 867 -24.98 7.17 21.83
N ILE A 868 -26.14 6.54 21.70
CA ILE A 868 -27.43 7.22 21.81
C ILE A 868 -27.61 7.80 23.20
N ASP A 869 -27.28 7.05 24.25
CA ASP A 869 -27.58 7.48 25.62
C ASP A 869 -26.64 8.61 26.05
N ILE A 870 -25.36 8.54 25.65
CA ILE A 870 -24.41 9.65 25.87
C ILE A 870 -24.86 10.90 25.10
N ILE A 871 -25.19 10.78 23.80
CA ILE A 871 -25.50 11.93 22.96
C ILE A 871 -26.82 12.59 23.34
N MET A 872 -27.82 11.82 23.80
CA MET A 872 -29.11 12.36 24.23
C MET A 872 -29.02 13.18 25.53
N ASP A 873 -27.98 12.95 26.35
CA ASP A 873 -27.76 13.63 27.62
C ASP A 873 -26.60 14.63 27.52
N GLU A 874 -26.86 15.90 27.84
CA GLU A 874 -25.85 16.96 27.71
C GLU A 874 -24.69 16.81 28.69
N GLU A 875 -24.97 16.43 29.94
CA GLU A 875 -23.94 16.28 30.96
C GLU A 875 -23.02 15.10 30.63
N LEU A 876 -23.59 13.96 30.22
CA LEU A 876 -22.82 12.81 29.77
C LEU A 876 -21.99 13.12 28.53
N THR A 877 -22.54 13.88 27.57
CA THR A 877 -21.80 14.34 26.38
C THR A 877 -20.57 15.16 26.79
N VAL A 878 -20.73 16.17 27.66
CA VAL A 878 -19.63 17.02 28.11
C VAL A 878 -18.59 16.23 28.91
N GLN A 879 -19.03 15.32 29.79
CA GLN A 879 -18.12 14.46 30.54
C GLN A 879 -17.29 13.55 29.62
N ALA A 880 -17.92 12.97 28.59
CA ALA A 880 -17.23 12.15 27.59
C ALA A 880 -16.22 12.96 26.77
N ILE A 881 -16.58 14.18 26.36
CA ILE A 881 -15.66 15.12 25.68
C ILE A 881 -14.46 15.44 26.56
N LYS A 882 -14.66 15.81 27.83
CA LYS A 882 -13.59 16.15 28.79
C LYS A 882 -12.69 14.95 29.10
N LYS A 883 -13.22 13.73 29.05
CA LYS A 883 -12.44 12.50 29.23
C LYS A 883 -11.53 12.26 28.03
N LEU A 884 -12.07 12.37 26.81
CA LEU A 884 -11.35 12.14 25.57
C LEU A 884 -10.33 13.26 25.28
N SER A 885 -10.59 14.50 25.69
CA SER A 885 -9.65 15.60 25.45
C SER A 885 -8.28 15.42 26.12
N LYS A 886 -8.18 14.63 27.20
CA LYS A 886 -6.92 14.42 27.93
C LYS A 886 -5.84 13.72 27.10
N ASN A 887 -6.23 12.89 26.13
CA ASN A 887 -5.32 12.09 25.29
C ASN A 887 -5.61 12.28 23.79
N GLU A 888 -6.11 13.45 23.37
CA GLU A 888 -6.65 13.67 22.02
C GLU A 888 -5.67 13.37 20.87
N TYR A 889 -4.36 13.48 21.12
CA TYR A 889 -3.29 13.21 20.14
C TYR A 889 -2.87 11.74 20.07
N GLN A 890 -3.32 10.90 21.01
CA GLN A 890 -3.05 9.47 21.06
C GLN A 890 -4.28 8.63 20.68
N HIS A 891 -5.37 9.30 20.30
CA HIS A 891 -6.60 8.62 19.90
C HIS A 891 -6.37 7.66 18.75
N ASN A 892 -6.92 6.46 18.89
CA ASN A 892 -7.13 5.59 17.74
C ASN A 892 -8.28 6.15 16.86
N TYR A 893 -8.49 5.53 15.69
CA TYR A 893 -9.51 5.98 14.73
C TYR A 893 -10.93 6.08 15.33
N GLU A 894 -11.31 5.12 16.17
CA GLU A 894 -12.64 5.07 16.78
C GLU A 894 -12.83 6.21 17.78
N GLU A 895 -11.83 6.41 18.64
CA GLU A 895 -11.82 7.48 19.65
C GLU A 895 -11.87 8.87 18.99
N SER A 896 -11.09 9.08 17.93
CA SER A 896 -11.07 10.35 17.19
C SER A 896 -12.41 10.64 16.51
N ASN A 897 -13.03 9.63 15.89
CA ASN A 897 -14.34 9.77 15.25
C ASN A 897 -15.45 10.02 16.27
N PHE A 898 -15.45 9.31 17.40
CA PHE A 898 -16.43 9.51 18.46
C PHE A 898 -16.27 10.89 19.12
N TYR A 899 -15.03 11.32 19.37
CA TYR A 899 -14.74 12.66 19.91
C TYR A 899 -15.29 13.78 19.00
N SER A 900 -15.06 13.68 17.69
CA SER A 900 -15.64 14.62 16.70
C SER A 900 -17.17 14.58 16.70
N THR A 901 -17.76 13.39 16.80
CA THR A 901 -19.22 13.19 16.85
C THR A 901 -19.84 13.88 18.06
N LEU A 902 -19.26 13.72 19.25
CA LEU A 902 -19.73 14.34 20.48
C LEU A 902 -19.66 15.87 20.43
N LYS A 903 -18.53 16.44 19.98
CA LYS A 903 -18.37 17.90 19.85
C LYS A 903 -19.40 18.51 18.89
N THR A 904 -19.63 17.84 17.75
CA THR A 904 -20.60 18.32 16.75
C THR A 904 -22.04 18.18 17.27
N ALA A 905 -22.36 17.12 18.01
CA ALA A 905 -23.66 16.95 18.65
C ALA A 905 -23.93 18.01 19.72
N TYR A 906 -22.92 18.36 20.51
CA TYR A 906 -23.00 19.44 21.50
C TYR A 906 -23.23 20.80 20.83
N GLU A 907 -22.49 21.11 19.76
CA GLU A 907 -22.70 22.35 18.98
C GLU A 907 -24.12 22.43 18.40
N MET A 908 -24.60 21.34 17.77
CA MET A 908 -25.96 21.25 17.24
C MET A 908 -27.00 21.56 18.32
N ARG A 909 -26.82 21.02 19.54
CA ARG A 909 -27.69 21.31 20.69
C ARG A 909 -27.66 22.78 21.08
N LYS A 910 -26.46 23.38 21.18
CA LYS A 910 -26.33 24.80 21.54
C LYS A 910 -26.93 25.74 20.51
N ARG A 911 -27.03 25.31 19.24
CA ARG A 911 -27.72 26.05 18.17
C ARG A 911 -29.24 25.90 18.18
N GLY A 912 -29.81 25.16 19.14
CA GLY A 912 -31.25 25.00 19.31
C GLY A 912 -31.85 23.75 18.68
N PHE A 913 -31.03 22.88 18.07
CA PHE A 913 -31.51 21.63 17.45
C PHE A 913 -31.35 20.44 18.41
N GLY A 914 -31.90 19.28 18.06
CA GLY A 914 -31.72 18.08 18.88
C GLY A 914 -31.88 16.76 18.15
N PHE A 915 -31.90 15.67 18.92
CA PHE A 915 -32.13 14.33 18.40
C PHE A 915 -33.46 13.75 18.89
N LEU A 916 -34.09 12.96 18.03
CA LEU A 916 -35.19 12.07 18.40
C LEU A 916 -34.67 10.64 18.45
N ARG A 917 -35.05 9.91 19.51
CA ARG A 917 -34.69 8.48 19.66
C ARG A 917 -35.13 7.66 18.44
N PRO A 918 -34.46 6.55 18.14
CA PRO A 918 -34.93 5.63 17.12
C PRO A 918 -36.37 5.19 17.38
N ASP A 919 -37.20 5.33 16.37
CA ASP A 919 -38.60 4.90 16.31
C ASP A 919 -38.74 3.79 15.27
N LEU A 920 -39.46 2.72 15.63
CA LEU A 920 -39.61 1.53 14.80
C LEU A 920 -40.32 1.81 13.47
N TYR A 921 -41.20 2.81 13.40
CA TYR A 921 -42.05 3.15 12.25
C TYR A 921 -41.67 4.45 11.54
N LYS A 922 -40.72 5.22 12.08
CA LYS A 922 -40.28 6.49 11.48
C LYS A 922 -38.82 6.53 11.09
N SER A 923 -37.97 5.74 11.76
CA SER A 923 -36.54 5.75 11.50
C SER A 923 -36.20 5.01 10.23
N GLU A 924 -35.28 5.58 9.48
CA GLU A 924 -34.64 4.94 8.33
C GLU A 924 -33.57 3.93 8.78
N ALA A 925 -33.06 3.12 7.85
CA ALA A 925 -32.02 2.15 8.16
C ALA A 925 -30.69 2.82 8.53
N LYS A 926 -30.22 3.76 7.70
CA LYS A 926 -28.86 4.35 7.81
C LYS A 926 -28.83 5.87 7.90
N VAL A 927 -29.83 6.56 7.37
CA VAL A 927 -29.83 8.02 7.19
C VAL A 927 -30.58 8.69 8.33
N PHE A 928 -30.05 9.80 8.86
CA PHE A 928 -30.78 10.61 9.82
C PHE A 928 -31.91 11.36 9.12
N LYS A 929 -33.08 11.47 9.76
CA LYS A 929 -34.25 12.14 9.17
C LYS A 929 -34.53 13.45 9.87
N ILE A 930 -34.76 14.52 9.11
CA ILE A 930 -35.17 15.82 9.65
C ILE A 930 -36.65 15.76 10.03
N GLU A 931 -36.96 16.11 11.28
CA GLU A 931 -38.31 16.22 11.83
C GLU A 931 -38.43 17.49 12.68
N GLY A 932 -38.89 18.59 12.05
CA GLY A 932 -38.91 19.90 12.70
C GLY A 932 -37.48 20.37 12.99
N GLU A 933 -37.18 20.71 14.25
CA GLU A 933 -35.85 21.14 14.70
C GLU A 933 -34.96 19.95 15.16
N TYR A 934 -35.39 18.71 14.88
CA TYR A 934 -34.72 17.52 15.38
C TYR A 934 -34.29 16.56 14.28
N LEU A 935 -33.26 15.77 14.56
CA LEU A 935 -32.83 14.64 13.75
C LEU A 935 -33.25 13.32 14.38
N ARG A 936 -34.05 12.54 13.67
CA ARG A 936 -34.37 11.17 14.07
C ARG A 936 -33.20 10.23 13.78
N ILE A 937 -32.76 9.54 14.82
CA ILE A 937 -31.64 8.60 14.78
C ILE A 937 -32.04 7.33 13.99
N PRO A 938 -31.23 6.88 13.02
CA PRO A 938 -31.53 5.68 12.23
C PRO A 938 -31.31 4.38 13.03
N LEU A 939 -31.94 3.30 12.55
CA LEU A 939 -31.91 1.99 13.21
C LEU A 939 -30.50 1.42 13.37
N THR A 940 -29.58 1.70 12.44
CA THR A 940 -28.19 1.21 12.50
C THR A 940 -27.34 1.84 13.60
N LYS A 941 -27.79 2.92 14.26
CA LYS A 941 -27.10 3.47 15.44
C LYS A 941 -27.52 2.76 16.73
N VAL A 942 -28.54 1.90 16.67
CA VAL A 942 -28.91 1.05 17.81
C VAL A 942 -27.88 -0.06 17.95
N ARG A 943 -27.38 -0.23 19.18
CA ARG A 943 -26.39 -1.26 19.50
C ARG A 943 -26.85 -2.64 19.01
N ASN A 944 -25.96 -3.35 18.32
CA ASN A 944 -26.18 -4.68 17.72
C ASN A 944 -27.15 -4.74 16.52
N ILE A 945 -27.63 -3.62 15.97
CA ILE A 945 -28.40 -3.60 14.73
C ILE A 945 -27.50 -3.25 13.54
N GLY A 946 -27.00 -4.27 12.84
CA GLY A 946 -26.25 -4.08 11.60
C GLY A 946 -27.14 -3.72 10.40
N SER A 947 -26.54 -3.25 9.30
CA SER A 947 -27.27 -2.78 8.11
C SER A 947 -28.23 -3.82 7.52
N LYS A 948 -27.87 -5.11 7.51
CA LYS A 948 -28.74 -6.19 7.02
C LYS A 948 -30.01 -6.33 7.87
N ASN A 949 -29.88 -6.22 9.20
CA ASN A 949 -31.02 -6.32 10.11
C ASN A 949 -31.91 -5.08 10.00
N ALA A 950 -31.33 -3.88 9.90
CA ALA A 950 -32.07 -2.65 9.67
C ALA A 950 -32.87 -2.69 8.36
N GLN A 951 -32.25 -3.17 7.27
CA GLN A 951 -32.93 -3.35 5.97
C GLN A 951 -34.07 -4.38 6.07
N ARG A 952 -33.87 -5.48 6.81
CA ARG A 952 -34.94 -6.45 7.04
C ARG A 952 -36.12 -5.82 7.78
N ILE A 953 -35.88 -5.00 8.80
CA ILE A 953 -36.94 -4.30 9.54
C ILE A 953 -37.76 -3.41 8.59
N LEU A 954 -37.12 -2.61 7.73
CA LEU A 954 -37.82 -1.79 6.73
C LEU A 954 -38.63 -2.64 5.75
N LYS A 955 -38.07 -3.76 5.28
CA LYS A 955 -38.76 -4.67 4.37
C LYS A 955 -40.04 -5.24 5.00
N GLU A 956 -39.99 -5.63 6.27
CA GLU A 956 -41.17 -6.14 7.01
C GLU A 956 -42.21 -5.03 7.30
N ARG A 957 -41.80 -3.75 7.33
CA ARG A 957 -42.71 -2.60 7.44
C ARG A 957 -43.53 -2.32 6.17
N GLY A 958 -43.28 -3.06 5.08
CA GLY A 958 -43.96 -2.87 3.80
C GLY A 958 -43.39 -1.74 2.95
N GLU A 959 -42.29 -1.11 3.39
CA GLU A 959 -41.57 -0.10 2.63
C GLU A 959 -40.74 -0.80 1.54
N THR A 960 -41.35 -0.96 0.36
CA THR A 960 -40.63 -1.35 -0.86
C THR A 960 -39.90 -0.11 -1.38
N HIS A 961 -38.57 -0.22 -1.50
CA HIS A 961 -37.64 0.82 -1.92
C HIS A 961 -38.26 1.96 -2.74
N THR A 962 -38.39 3.14 -2.15
CA THR A 962 -38.06 4.35 -2.91
C THR A 962 -36.54 4.33 -3.04
N LYS A 963 -36.00 4.38 -4.26
CA LYS A 963 -34.58 4.68 -4.48
C LYS A 963 -34.35 6.10 -3.95
N VAL A 964 -34.09 6.24 -2.65
CA VAL A 964 -33.63 7.49 -2.05
C VAL A 964 -32.20 7.23 -1.61
N PHE A 965 -31.31 7.88 -2.37
CA PHE A 965 -29.93 8.29 -2.09
C PHE A 965 -29.28 7.67 -0.84
N LEU A 966 -28.22 6.89 -1.07
CA LEU A 966 -27.51 6.09 -0.07
C LEU A 966 -26.02 6.38 -0.09
#